data_AF-A0A2V9DPX9-F1
#
_entry.id   AF-A0A2V9DPX9-F1
#
_cell.length_a   1.000
_cell.length_b   1.000
_cell.length_c   1.000
_cell.angle_alpha   90.00
_cell.angle_beta   90.00
_cell.angle_gamma   90.00
#
_symmetry.space_group_name_H-M   'P 1'
#
loop_
_entity.id
_entity.type
_entity.pdbx_description
1 polymer ?
#
loop_
_entity_poly.entity_id
_entity_poly.type
_entity_poly.pdbx_seq_one_letter_code
_entity_poly.pdbx_strand_id
1 'polypeptide(L)'
;MTQCWPMKSCIRSTKIAWSRTTMLKGNGRVIKFCAVMATALAVSAAVYHHDPRKLNDIPNRIPEAAPYVLAEARAFPPPYHQHWEQEDSPGQCQTCHQKIFDEWNGSMMSNAWRDPVWRAAFLALARATSTYGACDTPEPPDGTARAIHNPFAEKDECASTFDIGTQKYKVSRPGSLLDFFCSQCHMPTDYVDNVPLKNVKVDPHTGLESAQGDPNFNPTSDNGTGIAFATLEPQYRNTESGKSGVICAVCHTYAETRDTPFHNYVGAQSSYIPAPTRQARAELLAPGQQDTFNVPDPTKQNLGYSIGTGSYRLSPHAIGFPERFGPLAANQPPNPEDVYTSQVFGKNIPYQRMDSGKHKGFHHVMFGRAEVCAACHDVTNDLPIKNPIGKWVGGFPIERTYTEWANSAYADRPGNKNFDPHFKRDCQSCHMQQDYGQPGTAQTLYKNGTPLAPLVDRVVSEGGTPHPFFTHHFVGGNSYVTGLIGKDLDKAGNVAPYPELSAFSFSSANEKSPYSRAFWTHTEKRGAYAQQTRLAWDRLRHVVSMDLHGPATAAANSLAPISITIANTGSGHNFPTGFPEGRTAWLAIHAYDLATGKELPIHDNVWNRTSLGVGDLTREEMIDPNFPGCNWKIPAGSVDPYSMQFKAVASLGNGCPTLDLPYATPLNLVTNKNGLPIDKNGRVIDASNPGIEVFKDSNNNGDYFDDSFLKDTRFKPRGNPEYEKRVDRYAVVIPPGTQGRIAVTAAVYYQSVEAIVALHFLGNLADTNNNFVLEPCVLGGLCDGRKPATEPPVVEGAPPVPMTLRNWVISIEGTPADKSAPHVATYPSPGANHVYQDAVVKAFFSKPVRGVDAQTFTLTDSRGIQLPAWVDQVGDGAWGLFPSQVLLKGGETYTARLKAGICDLFENCIKRDVVWRFTVSKEAGQGSGDTSIRTGFALPFRNRP
;
A
#
# COMPACT_ATOMS: atom_id res chain seq x y z
N MET A 1 -41.70 37.46 -56.27
CA MET A 1 -42.12 36.05 -56.55
C MET A 1 -40.95 35.33 -57.22
N THR A 2 -40.92 33.99 -57.19
CA THR A 2 -40.11 33.07 -58.05
C THR A 2 -38.63 33.42 -58.30
N GLN A 3 -37.67 32.79 -57.61
CA GLN A 3 -37.05 31.49 -57.95
C GLN A 3 -36.12 31.46 -59.20
N CYS A 4 -34.85 31.16 -58.90
CA CYS A 4 -33.92 30.28 -59.64
C CYS A 4 -33.49 30.55 -61.11
N TRP A 5 -32.23 31.03 -61.25
CA TRP A 5 -31.17 30.52 -62.18
C TRP A 5 -31.38 30.75 -63.70
N PRO A 6 -30.34 30.63 -64.60
CA PRO A 6 -29.14 29.80 -64.49
C PRO A 6 -27.76 30.34 -64.96
N MET A 7 -26.76 29.51 -64.65
CA MET A 7 -25.42 29.27 -65.24
C MET A 7 -24.93 29.94 -66.56
N LYS A 8 -23.58 30.07 -66.57
CA LYS A 8 -22.59 29.86 -67.67
C LYS A 8 -22.24 30.99 -68.66
N SER A 9 -21.09 31.63 -68.36
CA SER A 9 -19.83 31.55 -69.12
C SER A 9 -19.81 31.90 -70.63
N CYS A 10 -19.05 32.95 -70.97
CA CYS A 10 -18.10 32.89 -72.10
C CYS A 10 -16.86 33.78 -71.85
N ILE A 11 -15.75 33.52 -72.55
CA ILE A 11 -14.42 34.15 -72.34
C ILE A 11 -13.85 34.64 -73.68
N ARG A 12 -13.17 35.81 -73.68
CA ARG A 12 -12.19 36.40 -74.67
C ARG A 12 -12.54 37.87 -74.99
N SER A 13 -11.59 38.78 -75.28
CA SER A 13 -10.10 38.74 -75.13
C SER A 13 -9.42 40.11 -75.35
N THR A 14 -8.36 40.38 -74.55
CA THR A 14 -7.09 41.07 -74.91
C THR A 14 -7.07 42.42 -75.67
N LYS A 15 -6.48 43.46 -75.03
CA LYS A 15 -5.22 44.19 -75.37
C LYS A 15 -5.17 45.48 -74.48
N ILE A 16 -4.06 45.96 -73.87
CA ILE A 16 -2.67 46.26 -74.30
C ILE A 16 -2.63 47.47 -75.24
N ALA A 17 -2.01 48.63 -74.94
CA ALA A 17 -1.42 49.24 -73.72
C ALA A 17 -1.30 50.79 -73.99
N TRP A 18 -0.78 51.74 -73.18
CA TRP A 18 -0.11 51.86 -71.86
C TRP A 18 -0.30 53.35 -71.38
N SER A 19 0.34 54.05 -70.41
CA SER A 19 1.48 53.91 -69.46
C SER A 19 1.40 55.03 -68.37
N ARG A 20 2.52 55.34 -67.67
CA ARG A 20 2.85 56.54 -66.85
C ARG A 20 2.18 56.79 -65.47
N THR A 21 2.90 56.33 -64.44
CA THR A 21 3.40 57.14 -63.30
C THR A 21 2.45 57.59 -62.18
N THR A 22 2.37 56.76 -61.13
CA THR A 22 2.65 57.23 -59.76
C THR A 22 3.31 56.11 -58.94
N MET A 23 4.28 56.43 -58.07
CA MET A 23 4.83 55.46 -57.12
C MET A 23 3.97 55.40 -55.85
N LEU A 24 3.59 54.18 -55.43
CA LEU A 24 3.28 53.89 -54.04
C LEU A 24 4.19 52.76 -53.56
N LYS A 25 5.09 53.08 -52.61
CA LYS A 25 6.03 52.13 -52.00
C LYS A 25 5.30 51.23 -51.00
N GLY A 26 4.58 50.22 -51.50
CA GLY A 26 3.99 49.16 -50.68
C GLY A 26 5.02 48.10 -50.27
N ASN A 27 5.17 47.85 -48.97
CA ASN A 27 6.21 46.95 -48.45
C ASN A 27 6.02 45.48 -48.89
N GLY A 28 6.77 45.05 -49.91
CA GLY A 28 6.90 43.63 -50.26
C GLY A 28 7.45 42.75 -49.13
N ARG A 29 8.17 43.35 -48.17
CA ARG A 29 8.52 42.69 -46.89
C ARG A 29 7.31 42.39 -46.02
N VAL A 30 6.34 43.30 -45.91
CA VAL A 30 5.12 43.09 -45.11
C VAL A 30 4.24 42.02 -45.77
N ILE A 31 4.03 42.05 -47.08
CA ILE A 31 3.25 41.01 -47.77
C ILE A 31 3.92 39.63 -47.62
N LYS A 32 5.26 39.53 -47.74
CA LYS A 32 5.97 38.28 -47.47
C LYS A 32 5.93 37.86 -45.99
N PHE A 33 6.01 38.80 -45.05
CA PHE A 33 5.92 38.49 -43.61
C PHE A 33 4.51 38.06 -43.22
N CYS A 34 3.46 38.70 -43.74
CA CYS A 34 2.07 38.27 -43.57
C CYS A 34 1.80 36.93 -44.26
N ALA A 35 2.40 36.65 -45.42
CA ALA A 35 2.29 35.34 -46.07
C ALA A 35 3.02 34.25 -45.27
N VAL A 36 4.25 34.50 -44.78
CA VAL A 36 4.99 33.57 -43.92
C VAL A 36 4.28 33.38 -42.57
N MET A 37 3.73 34.44 -41.97
CA MET A 37 2.90 34.35 -40.76
C MET A 37 1.60 33.59 -41.01
N ALA A 38 0.93 33.79 -42.15
CA ALA A 38 -0.29 33.06 -42.49
C ALA A 38 -0.01 31.58 -42.82
N THR A 39 1.08 31.28 -43.51
CA THR A 39 1.53 29.89 -43.74
C THR A 39 2.03 29.26 -42.45
N ALA A 40 2.76 29.99 -41.59
CA ALA A 40 3.16 29.50 -40.27
C ALA A 40 1.94 29.26 -39.39
N LEU A 41 0.97 30.18 -39.29
CA LEU A 41 -0.27 30.00 -38.54
C LEU A 41 -1.17 28.91 -39.15
N ALA A 42 -1.17 28.71 -40.47
CA ALA A 42 -1.93 27.63 -41.11
C ALA A 42 -1.25 26.26 -40.97
N VAL A 43 0.09 26.19 -40.98
CA VAL A 43 0.85 24.97 -40.70
C VAL A 43 0.79 24.65 -39.20
N SER A 44 0.94 25.64 -38.32
CA SER A 44 0.66 25.49 -36.89
C SER A 44 -0.78 25.06 -36.67
N ALA A 45 -1.79 25.64 -37.32
CA ALA A 45 -3.17 25.16 -37.21
C ALA A 45 -3.35 23.73 -37.77
N ALA A 46 -2.66 23.35 -38.85
CA ALA A 46 -2.74 21.99 -39.40
C ALA A 46 -1.99 20.94 -38.56
N VAL A 47 -0.91 21.32 -37.87
CA VAL A 47 -0.08 20.44 -37.03
C VAL A 47 -0.55 20.41 -35.57
N TYR A 48 -1.13 21.51 -35.08
CA TYR A 48 -1.82 21.63 -33.78
C TYR A 48 -3.35 21.59 -33.89
N HIS A 49 -3.92 21.09 -35.01
CA HIS A 49 -5.31 20.61 -35.03
C HIS A 49 -5.40 19.26 -34.30
N HIS A 50 -5.15 19.32 -33.00
CA HIS A 50 -5.48 18.27 -32.07
C HIS A 50 -7.01 18.22 -31.96
N ASP A 51 -7.63 17.33 -32.73
CA ASP A 51 -9.07 17.10 -32.71
C ASP A 51 -9.40 16.28 -31.44
N PRO A 52 -9.93 16.90 -30.36
CA PRO A 52 -10.05 16.21 -29.06
C PRO A 52 -11.01 15.03 -29.14
N ARG A 53 -11.93 15.07 -30.12
CA ARG A 53 -12.90 14.00 -30.42
C ARG A 53 -12.25 12.69 -30.88
N LYS A 54 -10.95 12.68 -31.18
CA LYS A 54 -10.19 11.44 -31.40
C LYS A 54 -9.64 10.82 -30.11
N LEU A 55 -9.59 11.56 -29.00
CA LEU A 55 -9.32 11.03 -27.66
C LEU A 55 -10.60 10.59 -26.93
N ASN A 56 -11.76 10.71 -27.58
CA ASN A 56 -13.02 10.18 -27.06
C ASN A 56 -12.98 8.65 -27.03
N ASP A 57 -12.66 8.13 -25.85
CA ASP A 57 -13.05 6.85 -25.27
C ASP A 57 -12.97 5.63 -26.19
N ILE A 58 -12.00 4.76 -25.86
CA ILE A 58 -12.01 3.35 -26.20
C ILE A 58 -13.45 2.81 -26.05
N PRO A 59 -14.03 2.12 -27.04
CA PRO A 59 -15.24 1.34 -26.85
C PRO A 59 -15.11 0.50 -25.58
N ASN A 60 -16.15 0.53 -24.74
CA ASN A 60 -16.17 -0.13 -23.45
C ASN A 60 -15.27 0.53 -22.36
N ARG A 61 -14.70 1.71 -22.63
CA ARG A 61 -14.38 2.69 -21.57
C ARG A 61 -15.67 3.31 -21.06
N ILE A 62 -15.70 3.46 -19.75
CA ILE A 62 -16.79 4.08 -19.02
C ILE A 62 -16.33 5.51 -18.67
N PRO A 63 -17.16 6.55 -18.87
CA PRO A 63 -16.76 7.93 -18.59
C PRO A 63 -16.35 8.13 -17.14
N GLU A 64 -15.20 8.78 -16.98
CA GLU A 64 -14.61 9.10 -15.68
C GLU A 64 -15.31 10.31 -15.06
N ALA A 65 -15.59 10.24 -13.75
CA ALA A 65 -16.29 11.31 -13.04
C ALA A 65 -15.41 12.56 -12.85
N ALA A 66 -16.05 13.71 -12.67
CA ALA A 66 -15.33 14.92 -12.27
C ALA A 66 -14.87 14.79 -10.80
N PRO A 67 -13.58 15.02 -10.48
CA PRO A 67 -13.02 14.82 -9.14
C PRO A 67 -13.38 15.95 -8.16
N TYR A 68 -14.30 16.84 -8.53
CA TYR A 68 -14.86 17.89 -7.70
C TYR A 68 -16.32 18.18 -8.05
N VAL A 69 -17.03 18.86 -7.16
CA VAL A 69 -18.41 19.32 -7.41
C VAL A 69 -18.41 20.56 -8.33
N LEU A 70 -18.84 20.40 -9.59
CA LEU A 70 -18.88 21.47 -10.62
C LEU A 70 -19.66 22.72 -10.17
N ALA A 71 -20.74 22.52 -9.40
CA ALA A 71 -21.55 23.62 -8.88
C ALA A 71 -20.79 24.50 -7.87
N GLU A 72 -19.88 23.92 -7.10
CA GLU A 72 -19.04 24.64 -6.12
C GLU A 72 -17.75 25.16 -6.75
N ALA A 73 -17.19 24.41 -7.71
CA ALA A 73 -16.03 24.81 -8.50
C ALA A 73 -16.28 26.07 -9.36
N ARG A 74 -17.54 26.51 -9.50
CA ARG A 74 -17.89 27.82 -10.08
C ARG A 74 -17.71 28.99 -9.11
N ALA A 75 -17.76 28.73 -7.80
CA ALA A 75 -17.48 29.72 -6.76
C ALA A 75 -16.01 29.68 -6.28
N PHE A 76 -15.43 28.47 -6.23
CA PHE A 76 -14.03 28.20 -5.88
C PHE A 76 -13.38 27.43 -7.04
N PRO A 77 -12.90 28.10 -8.11
CA PRO A 77 -12.39 27.40 -9.29
C PRO A 77 -10.97 26.83 -9.10
N PRO A 78 -10.66 25.67 -9.70
CA PRO A 78 -9.29 25.16 -9.77
C PRO A 78 -8.41 26.05 -10.67
N PRO A 79 -7.07 26.03 -10.52
CA PRO A 79 -6.30 25.13 -9.65
C PRO A 79 -6.31 25.51 -8.15
N TYR A 80 -6.26 24.50 -7.28
CA TYR A 80 -6.19 24.60 -5.82
C TYR A 80 -4.78 24.42 -5.26
N HIS A 81 -3.79 24.00 -6.06
CA HIS A 81 -2.39 23.78 -5.65
C HIS A 81 -1.83 24.87 -4.73
N GLN A 82 -1.99 26.14 -5.09
CA GLN A 82 -1.51 27.27 -4.27
C GLN A 82 -2.16 27.30 -2.87
N HIS A 83 -3.44 26.95 -2.76
CA HIS A 83 -4.16 26.95 -1.49
C HIS A 83 -3.65 25.81 -0.58
N TRP A 84 -3.43 24.62 -1.14
CA TRP A 84 -2.83 23.48 -0.42
C TRP A 84 -1.36 23.68 -0.03
N GLU A 85 -0.62 24.51 -0.76
CA GLU A 85 0.75 24.92 -0.39
C GLU A 85 0.75 25.94 0.77
N GLN A 86 -0.24 26.85 0.83
CA GLN A 86 -0.13 28.08 1.62
C GLN A 86 -1.11 28.15 2.81
N GLU A 87 -2.38 27.84 2.61
CA GLU A 87 -3.45 27.98 3.60
C GLU A 87 -3.76 26.64 4.29
N ASP A 88 -3.80 25.56 3.50
CA ASP A 88 -4.18 24.20 3.90
C ASP A 88 -2.98 23.25 4.12
N SER A 89 -1.75 23.77 4.13
CA SER A 89 -0.54 22.94 4.22
C SER A 89 -0.34 22.32 5.61
N PRO A 90 0.27 21.11 5.72
CA PRO A 90 0.41 20.40 6.99
C PRO A 90 1.09 21.20 8.11
N GLY A 91 2.01 22.13 7.78
CA GLY A 91 2.65 23.03 8.75
C GLY A 91 1.69 24.04 9.42
N GLN A 92 0.65 24.49 8.70
CA GLN A 92 -0.42 25.33 9.27
C GLN A 92 -1.22 24.54 10.32
N CYS A 93 -1.57 23.29 10.00
CA CYS A 93 -2.30 22.39 10.88
C CYS A 93 -1.49 22.03 12.15
N GLN A 94 -0.18 21.82 12.01
CA GLN A 94 0.74 21.49 13.10
C GLN A 94 0.64 22.47 14.29
N THR A 95 0.45 23.77 14.02
CA THR A 95 0.40 24.81 15.06
C THR A 95 -0.72 24.58 16.09
N CYS A 96 -1.84 23.97 15.69
CA CYS A 96 -2.93 23.60 16.60
C CYS A 96 -2.98 22.09 16.91
N HIS A 97 -2.47 21.25 16.01
CA HIS A 97 -2.64 19.79 16.03
C HIS A 97 -1.30 19.03 16.08
N GLN A 98 -0.32 19.54 16.83
CA GLN A 98 1.07 19.02 16.86
C GLN A 98 1.15 17.49 17.04
N LYS A 99 0.33 16.88 17.92
CA LYS A 99 0.31 15.43 18.12
C LYS A 99 -0.08 14.68 16.84
N ILE A 100 -1.18 15.08 16.19
CA ILE A 100 -1.67 14.49 14.94
C ILE A 100 -0.62 14.65 13.82
N PHE A 101 0.05 15.80 13.75
CA PHE A 101 1.15 16.02 12.80
C PHE A 101 2.36 15.08 13.07
N ASP A 102 2.77 14.89 14.32
CA ASP A 102 3.88 13.99 14.67
C ASP A 102 3.55 12.49 14.47
N GLU A 103 2.27 12.11 14.56
CA GLU A 103 1.74 10.79 14.19
C GLU A 103 1.73 10.59 12.66
N TRP A 104 1.19 11.57 11.92
CA TRP A 104 1.06 11.56 10.46
C TRP A 104 2.40 11.57 9.73
N ASN A 105 3.33 12.43 10.17
CA ASN A 105 4.57 12.67 9.48
C ASN A 105 5.50 11.44 9.54
N GLY A 106 5.75 10.82 8.38
CA GLY A 106 6.48 9.55 8.26
C GLY A 106 5.57 8.31 8.14
N SER A 107 4.25 8.50 8.12
CA SER A 107 3.30 7.45 7.74
C SER A 107 3.46 7.08 6.26
N MET A 108 2.84 5.97 5.86
CA MET A 108 2.74 5.62 4.44
C MET A 108 1.81 6.59 3.67
N MET A 109 0.90 7.28 4.35
CA MET A 109 -0.03 8.24 3.73
C MET A 109 0.69 9.57 3.44
N SER A 110 1.45 10.11 4.40
CA SER A 110 2.31 11.28 4.12
C SER A 110 3.39 10.95 3.08
N ASN A 111 3.84 9.70 3.00
CA ASN A 111 4.77 9.24 1.97
C ASN A 111 4.08 8.64 0.71
N ALA A 112 2.77 8.85 0.49
CA ALA A 112 2.03 8.11 -0.54
C ALA A 112 2.60 8.29 -1.96
N TRP A 113 3.04 9.50 -2.33
CA TRP A 113 3.73 9.72 -3.60
C TRP A 113 5.19 9.23 -3.57
N ARG A 114 5.83 9.24 -2.40
CA ARG A 114 7.26 8.95 -2.22
C ARG A 114 7.60 7.47 -2.09
N ASP A 115 6.63 6.59 -1.87
CA ASP A 115 6.83 5.15 -1.80
C ASP A 115 7.54 4.65 -3.09
N PRO A 116 8.80 4.20 -3.00
CA PRO A 116 9.57 3.79 -4.17
C PRO A 116 9.04 2.49 -4.78
N VAL A 117 8.27 1.67 -4.05
CA VAL A 117 7.59 0.49 -4.60
C VAL A 117 6.49 0.95 -5.56
N TRP A 118 5.65 1.88 -5.12
CA TRP A 118 4.56 2.42 -5.94
C TRP A 118 5.07 3.27 -7.10
N ARG A 119 6.09 4.12 -6.88
CA ARG A 119 6.72 4.89 -7.97
C ARG A 119 7.36 3.97 -9.02
N ALA A 120 8.04 2.91 -8.60
CA ALA A 120 8.64 1.95 -9.54
C ALA A 120 7.59 1.13 -10.30
N ALA A 121 6.49 0.73 -9.63
CA ALA A 121 5.33 0.15 -10.29
C ALA A 121 4.80 1.11 -11.36
N PHE A 122 4.40 2.33 -10.97
CA PHE A 122 3.96 3.43 -11.85
C PHE A 122 4.87 3.57 -13.09
N LEU A 123 6.19 3.54 -12.92
CA LEU A 123 7.17 3.69 -13.99
C LEU A 123 7.32 2.49 -14.93
N ALA A 124 7.08 1.28 -14.45
CA ALA A 124 6.96 0.12 -15.34
C ALA A 124 5.75 0.29 -16.27
N LEU A 125 4.64 0.80 -15.74
CA LEU A 125 3.39 1.07 -16.47
C LEU A 125 3.55 2.20 -17.50
N ALA A 126 4.21 3.29 -17.10
CA ALA A 126 4.48 4.44 -17.97
C ALA A 126 5.26 4.06 -19.24
N ARG A 127 6.16 3.06 -19.17
CA ARG A 127 6.85 2.52 -20.35
C ARG A 127 5.94 1.60 -21.14
N ALA A 128 5.31 0.64 -20.47
CA ALA A 128 4.58 -0.42 -21.14
C ALA A 128 3.34 0.13 -21.88
N THR A 129 2.66 1.13 -21.32
CA THR A 129 1.54 1.87 -21.94
C THR A 129 1.95 3.23 -22.52
N SER A 130 3.25 3.48 -22.77
CA SER A 130 3.72 4.77 -23.31
C SER A 130 2.94 5.14 -24.56
N THR A 131 2.44 6.36 -24.62
CA THR A 131 1.67 6.89 -25.74
C THR A 131 2.55 7.48 -26.85
N TYR A 132 3.87 7.29 -26.78
CA TYR A 132 4.88 7.72 -27.77
C TYR A 132 5.65 6.56 -28.42
N GLY A 133 5.09 5.35 -28.39
CA GLY A 133 5.68 4.15 -28.98
C GLY A 133 6.95 3.72 -28.23
N ALA A 134 8.06 3.63 -28.98
CA ALA A 134 9.38 3.30 -28.46
C ALA A 134 10.41 4.44 -28.60
N CYS A 135 9.97 5.67 -28.95
CA CYS A 135 10.90 6.79 -29.16
C CYS A 135 11.59 7.27 -27.87
N ASP A 136 10.96 7.09 -26.71
CA ASP A 136 11.53 7.34 -25.38
C ASP A 136 12.45 6.20 -24.88
N THR A 137 12.70 5.18 -25.70
CA THR A 137 13.76 4.18 -25.45
C THR A 137 15.05 4.70 -26.09
N PRO A 138 16.09 5.10 -25.35
CA PRO A 138 17.34 5.59 -25.95
C PRO A 138 18.05 4.53 -26.81
N GLU A 139 18.97 4.98 -27.65
CA GLU A 139 19.71 4.10 -28.57
C GLU A 139 20.70 3.20 -27.82
N PRO A 140 20.81 1.90 -28.19
CA PRO A 140 21.85 1.01 -27.68
C PRO A 140 23.27 1.55 -27.98
N PRO A 141 24.20 1.56 -27.01
CA PRO A 141 25.58 2.06 -27.21
C PRO A 141 26.41 1.30 -28.26
N ASP A 142 25.99 0.10 -28.64
CA ASP A 142 26.61 -0.73 -29.68
C ASP A 142 26.00 -0.55 -31.09
N GLY A 143 25.00 0.32 -31.22
CA GLY A 143 24.28 0.57 -32.49
C GLY A 143 23.33 -0.55 -32.90
N THR A 144 22.97 -1.47 -31.99
CA THR A 144 21.88 -2.43 -32.24
C THR A 144 20.51 -1.75 -32.30
N ALA A 145 19.50 -2.43 -32.85
CA ALA A 145 18.15 -1.88 -32.93
C ALA A 145 17.51 -1.74 -31.54
N ARG A 146 16.84 -0.60 -31.28
CA ARG A 146 16.11 -0.33 -30.04
C ARG A 146 15.19 -1.49 -29.65
N ALA A 147 15.18 -1.84 -28.37
CA ALA A 147 14.28 -2.86 -27.85
C ALA A 147 12.84 -2.34 -27.79
N ILE A 148 11.91 -3.01 -28.48
CA ILE A 148 10.48 -2.67 -28.45
C ILE A 148 9.88 -3.21 -27.14
N HIS A 149 9.95 -2.41 -26.07
CA HIS A 149 9.43 -2.77 -24.75
C HIS A 149 7.92 -2.56 -24.60
N ASN A 150 7.35 -1.63 -25.37
CA ASN A 150 5.93 -1.35 -25.42
C ASN A 150 5.27 -2.24 -26.50
N PRO A 151 4.38 -3.18 -26.14
CA PRO A 151 3.76 -4.12 -27.08
C PRO A 151 2.72 -3.48 -28.00
N PHE A 152 2.33 -2.23 -27.72
CA PHE A 152 1.43 -1.43 -28.56
C PHE A 152 2.18 -0.46 -29.47
N ALA A 153 3.50 -0.30 -29.32
CA ALA A 153 4.28 0.62 -30.15
C ALA A 153 4.18 0.24 -31.64
N GLU A 154 3.83 1.21 -32.48
CA GLU A 154 3.94 1.05 -33.92
C GLU A 154 5.42 1.03 -34.32
N LYS A 155 5.77 0.09 -35.21
CA LYS A 155 7.17 -0.14 -35.58
C LYS A 155 7.74 1.08 -36.32
N ASP A 156 8.90 1.55 -35.88
CA ASP A 156 9.64 2.69 -36.42
C ASP A 156 8.89 4.04 -36.30
N GLU A 157 7.87 4.14 -35.43
CA GLU A 157 7.10 5.37 -35.17
C GLU A 157 7.10 5.77 -33.68
N CYS A 158 7.02 7.08 -33.42
CA CYS A 158 6.82 7.61 -32.06
C CYS A 158 5.32 7.57 -31.66
N ALA A 159 4.72 6.39 -31.76
CA ALA A 159 3.28 6.20 -31.60
C ALA A 159 2.94 4.80 -31.07
N SER A 160 1.80 4.69 -30.40
CA SER A 160 1.26 3.44 -29.86
C SER A 160 -0.17 3.22 -30.33
N THR A 161 -0.46 2.03 -30.83
CA THR A 161 -1.76 1.64 -31.37
C THR A 161 -2.41 0.53 -30.55
N PHE A 162 -3.51 0.88 -29.90
CA PHE A 162 -4.31 -0.01 -29.08
C PHE A 162 -5.42 -0.66 -29.90
N ASP A 163 -5.64 -1.97 -29.75
CA ASP A 163 -6.85 -2.65 -30.23
C ASP A 163 -7.97 -2.41 -29.20
N ILE A 164 -8.88 -1.51 -29.57
CA ILE A 164 -9.95 -1.00 -28.73
C ILE A 164 -11.29 -1.72 -29.00
N GLY A 165 -11.23 -2.97 -29.49
CA GLY A 165 -12.38 -3.86 -29.65
C GLY A 165 -13.22 -3.64 -30.92
N THR A 166 -13.27 -2.43 -31.46
CA THR A 166 -13.97 -2.13 -32.74
C THR A 166 -13.05 -1.59 -33.84
N GLN A 167 -11.93 -0.97 -33.45
CA GLN A 167 -10.93 -0.38 -34.35
C GLN A 167 -9.55 -0.37 -33.70
N LYS A 168 -8.54 0.13 -34.42
CA LYS A 168 -7.21 0.42 -33.89
C LYS A 168 -7.10 1.92 -33.56
N TYR A 169 -6.69 2.25 -32.34
CA TYR A 169 -6.55 3.63 -31.87
C TYR A 169 -5.10 4.02 -31.62
N LYS A 170 -4.62 5.05 -32.32
CA LYS A 170 -3.21 5.46 -32.34
C LYS A 170 -2.99 6.79 -31.60
N VAL A 171 -2.10 6.78 -30.61
CA VAL A 171 -1.63 7.95 -29.86
C VAL A 171 -0.16 8.21 -30.17
N SER A 172 0.32 9.45 -30.07
CA SER A 172 1.71 9.84 -30.41
C SER A 172 2.21 11.02 -29.57
N ARG A 173 2.23 10.89 -28.23
CA ARG A 173 2.73 11.90 -27.27
C ARG A 173 3.41 11.23 -26.06
N PRO A 174 4.45 11.82 -25.44
CA PRO A 174 5.06 11.28 -24.22
C PRO A 174 4.10 11.32 -23.01
N GLY A 175 3.61 10.16 -22.58
CA GLY A 175 2.56 10.00 -21.56
C GLY A 175 2.25 8.53 -21.29
N SER A 176 1.77 8.17 -20.11
CA SER A 176 1.12 6.87 -19.87
C SER A 176 -0.39 6.97 -20.04
N LEU A 177 -1.06 5.83 -20.25
CA LEU A 177 -2.51 5.74 -20.04
C LEU A 177 -2.89 5.55 -18.56
N LEU A 178 -1.92 5.15 -17.72
CA LEU A 178 -2.14 4.85 -16.28
C LEU A 178 -1.71 5.99 -15.34
N ASP A 179 -1.08 7.05 -15.86
CA ASP A 179 -0.57 8.17 -15.05
C ASP A 179 -1.69 8.78 -14.21
N PHE A 180 -2.85 9.00 -14.84
CA PHE A 180 -4.02 9.64 -14.26
C PHE A 180 -4.67 8.77 -13.17
N PHE A 181 -4.87 7.48 -13.47
CA PHE A 181 -5.38 6.47 -12.55
C PHE A 181 -4.53 6.36 -11.28
N CYS A 182 -3.21 6.21 -11.40
CA CYS A 182 -2.35 6.15 -10.22
C CYS A 182 -2.22 7.52 -9.51
N SER A 183 -2.32 8.65 -10.23
CA SER A 183 -2.31 9.98 -9.59
C SER A 183 -3.53 10.24 -8.71
N GLN A 184 -4.71 9.64 -9.01
CA GLN A 184 -5.91 9.76 -8.18
C GLN A 184 -5.60 9.52 -6.70
N CYS A 185 -4.95 8.41 -6.36
CA CYS A 185 -4.68 8.03 -4.98
C CYS A 185 -3.34 8.56 -4.43
N HIS A 186 -2.32 8.71 -5.27
CA HIS A 186 -0.95 9.02 -4.80
C HIS A 186 -0.53 10.49 -4.98
N MET A 187 -1.15 11.24 -5.90
CA MET A 187 -1.00 12.69 -6.06
C MET A 187 -2.39 13.36 -6.20
N PRO A 188 -3.29 13.18 -5.22
CA PRO A 188 -4.69 13.61 -5.33
C PRO A 188 -4.85 15.10 -5.66
N THR A 189 -3.92 15.92 -5.17
CA THR A 189 -3.86 17.37 -5.40
C THR A 189 -3.58 17.71 -6.86
N ASP A 190 -2.47 17.23 -7.41
CA ASP A 190 -2.08 17.44 -8.81
C ASP A 190 -3.09 16.82 -9.78
N TYR A 191 -3.70 15.68 -9.42
CA TYR A 191 -4.76 15.01 -10.18
C TYR A 191 -6.04 15.86 -10.31
N VAL A 192 -6.52 16.45 -9.20
CA VAL A 192 -7.72 17.30 -9.18
C VAL A 192 -7.54 18.54 -10.06
N ASP A 193 -6.39 19.19 -9.96
CA ASP A 193 -6.06 20.38 -10.75
C ASP A 193 -5.86 20.08 -12.24
N ASN A 194 -5.52 18.83 -12.57
CA ASN A 194 -5.48 18.35 -13.95
C ASN A 194 -6.87 18.20 -14.61
N VAL A 195 -7.98 18.52 -13.92
CA VAL A 195 -9.31 18.56 -14.54
C VAL A 195 -9.80 20.00 -14.67
N PRO A 196 -9.51 20.70 -15.80
CA PRO A 196 -10.02 22.04 -16.05
C PRO A 196 -11.55 22.13 -15.99
N LEU A 197 -12.08 23.16 -15.33
CA LEU A 197 -13.53 23.40 -15.17
C LEU A 197 -14.33 23.41 -16.48
N LYS A 198 -13.67 23.77 -17.58
CA LYS A 198 -14.21 23.78 -18.97
C LYS A 198 -14.37 22.38 -19.60
N ASN A 199 -13.71 21.35 -19.05
CA ASN A 199 -13.73 19.98 -19.56
C ASN A 199 -14.91 19.18 -18.99
N VAL A 200 -15.45 19.60 -17.84
CA VAL A 200 -16.55 18.92 -17.15
C VAL A 200 -17.85 19.04 -17.95
N LYS A 201 -18.52 17.92 -18.13
CA LYS A 201 -19.83 17.78 -18.80
C LYS A 201 -20.81 17.16 -17.81
N VAL A 202 -22.08 17.49 -17.95
CA VAL A 202 -23.17 16.77 -17.28
C VAL A 202 -23.80 15.84 -18.30
N ASP A 203 -23.84 14.53 -18.02
CA ASP A 203 -24.51 13.57 -18.88
C ASP A 203 -26.04 13.78 -18.84
N PRO A 204 -26.72 13.90 -19.99
CA PRO A 204 -28.14 14.27 -20.04
C PRO A 204 -29.11 13.12 -19.70
N HIS A 205 -28.63 11.89 -19.54
CA HIS A 205 -29.46 10.72 -19.23
C HIS A 205 -29.42 10.35 -17.74
N THR A 206 -28.27 10.56 -17.10
CA THR A 206 -27.97 10.20 -15.71
C THR A 206 -27.87 11.42 -14.79
N GLY A 207 -27.60 12.60 -15.34
CA GLY A 207 -27.39 13.85 -14.58
C GLY A 207 -26.00 13.98 -13.96
N LEU A 208 -25.04 13.14 -14.35
CA LEU A 208 -23.75 12.98 -13.68
C LEU A 208 -22.65 13.86 -14.27
N GLU A 209 -21.77 14.36 -13.40
CA GLU A 209 -20.60 15.17 -13.78
C GLU A 209 -19.44 14.25 -14.18
N SER A 210 -19.07 14.27 -15.47
CA SER A 210 -17.93 13.53 -16.03
C SER A 210 -16.94 14.47 -16.68
N ALA A 211 -15.66 14.12 -16.64
CA ALA A 211 -14.59 14.97 -17.15
C ALA A 211 -13.40 14.14 -17.66
N GLN A 212 -12.70 14.68 -18.65
CA GLN A 212 -11.39 14.17 -19.06
C GLN A 212 -10.34 15.12 -18.48
N GLY A 213 -9.35 14.57 -17.77
CA GLY A 213 -8.15 15.31 -17.38
C GLY A 213 -7.37 15.79 -18.62
N ASP A 214 -6.44 16.73 -18.45
CA ASP A 214 -5.61 17.16 -19.57
C ASP A 214 -4.65 16.02 -19.99
N PRO A 215 -4.69 15.54 -21.25
CA PRO A 215 -3.80 14.49 -21.74
C PRO A 215 -2.34 14.95 -21.92
N ASN A 216 -2.00 16.20 -21.55
CA ASN A 216 -0.63 16.67 -21.41
C ASN A 216 -0.06 16.38 -20.00
N PHE A 217 -0.89 16.04 -19.01
CA PHE A 217 -0.44 15.70 -17.66
C PHE A 217 0.19 14.32 -17.65
N ASN A 218 1.52 14.33 -17.56
CA ASN A 218 2.34 13.16 -17.29
C ASN A 218 3.29 13.54 -16.14
N PRO A 219 3.00 13.11 -14.89
CA PRO A 219 3.82 13.39 -13.71
C PRO A 219 5.16 12.63 -13.71
N THR A 220 5.40 11.76 -14.69
CA THR A 220 6.67 11.06 -14.92
C THR A 220 7.40 11.48 -16.19
N SER A 221 6.89 12.51 -16.90
CA SER A 221 7.52 13.02 -18.12
C SER A 221 8.91 13.57 -17.84
N ASP A 222 9.78 13.42 -18.85
CA ASP A 222 11.15 13.88 -18.89
C ASP A 222 11.31 15.30 -19.47
N ASN A 223 10.27 15.89 -20.05
CA ASN A 223 10.34 17.13 -20.85
C ASN A 223 11.16 17.03 -22.16
N GLY A 224 11.40 15.84 -22.69
CA GLY A 224 12.36 15.62 -23.78
C GLY A 224 13.82 15.79 -23.35
N THR A 225 14.14 15.64 -22.06
CA THR A 225 15.52 15.64 -21.55
C THR A 225 16.15 14.23 -21.52
N GLY A 226 15.35 13.18 -21.68
CA GLY A 226 15.71 11.79 -21.39
C GLY A 226 15.67 11.42 -19.90
N ILE A 227 15.45 12.38 -19.00
CA ILE A 227 15.50 12.20 -17.54
C ILE A 227 14.08 12.31 -16.95
N ALA A 228 13.49 11.19 -16.58
CA ALA A 228 12.26 11.22 -15.78
C ALA A 228 12.56 11.75 -14.36
N PHE A 229 11.74 12.70 -13.90
CA PHE A 229 11.70 13.35 -12.56
C PHE A 229 12.65 14.51 -12.24
N ALA A 230 12.28 15.18 -11.14
CA ALA A 230 12.90 16.31 -10.46
C ALA A 230 12.80 17.68 -11.18
N THR A 231 11.76 18.44 -10.79
CA THR A 231 11.65 19.91 -10.89
C THR A 231 11.86 20.55 -12.28
N LEU A 232 10.81 20.57 -13.11
CA LEU A 232 10.75 21.39 -14.34
C LEU A 232 9.37 22.06 -14.53
N GLU A 233 9.21 23.22 -13.89
CA GLU A 233 8.10 24.19 -13.95
C GLU A 233 6.74 23.80 -13.30
N PRO A 234 6.00 24.76 -12.69
CA PRO A 234 4.82 24.46 -11.86
C PRO A 234 3.59 23.87 -12.57
N GLN A 235 3.58 23.82 -13.89
CA GLN A 235 2.51 23.15 -14.66
C GLN A 235 2.85 21.70 -15.00
N TYR A 236 4.04 21.19 -14.64
CA TYR A 236 4.50 19.85 -14.99
C TYR A 236 5.35 19.18 -13.88
N ARG A 237 4.72 18.20 -13.20
CA ARG A 237 5.29 17.19 -12.28
C ARG A 237 5.74 17.67 -10.89
N ASN A 238 5.45 16.86 -9.88
CA ASN A 238 6.00 16.95 -8.52
C ASN A 238 5.94 18.36 -7.91
N THR A 239 4.73 18.92 -7.79
CA THR A 239 4.50 20.16 -7.02
C THR A 239 4.88 19.96 -5.55
N GLU A 240 5.07 21.03 -4.77
CA GLU A 240 5.34 20.86 -3.32
C GLU A 240 4.16 20.20 -2.58
N SER A 241 2.92 20.40 -3.04
CA SER A 241 1.75 19.69 -2.50
C SER A 241 1.71 18.21 -2.89
N GLY A 242 2.15 17.81 -4.10
CA GLY A 242 2.25 16.41 -4.51
C GLY A 242 3.45 15.68 -3.89
N LYS A 243 4.58 16.40 -3.71
CA LYS A 243 5.76 15.91 -2.98
C LYS A 243 5.46 15.58 -1.51
N SER A 244 4.57 16.34 -0.88
CA SER A 244 4.06 16.14 0.49
C SER A 244 3.07 14.94 0.62
N GLY A 245 2.99 14.09 -0.41
CA GLY A 245 2.14 12.91 -0.48
C GLY A 245 0.64 13.22 -0.40
N VAL A 246 -0.11 12.35 0.27
CA VAL A 246 -1.45 12.73 0.72
C VAL A 246 -1.28 13.71 1.89
N ILE A 247 -2.01 14.82 1.85
CA ILE A 247 -2.07 15.82 2.93
C ILE A 247 -3.44 15.81 3.61
N CYS A 248 -3.52 16.33 4.84
CA CYS A 248 -4.73 16.27 5.68
C CYS A 248 -5.98 16.83 4.98
N ALA A 249 -5.83 17.91 4.20
CA ALA A 249 -6.92 18.55 3.46
C ALA A 249 -7.62 17.62 2.45
N VAL A 250 -6.92 16.64 1.87
CA VAL A 250 -7.51 15.69 0.91
C VAL A 250 -8.61 14.88 1.60
N CYS A 251 -8.27 14.19 2.69
CA CYS A 251 -9.24 13.40 3.45
C CYS A 251 -10.35 14.28 4.08
N HIS A 252 -10.03 15.51 4.46
CA HIS A 252 -10.95 16.47 5.08
C HIS A 252 -11.64 17.43 4.09
N THR A 253 -11.75 17.07 2.80
CA THR A 253 -12.57 17.82 1.82
C THR A 253 -13.41 16.93 0.89
N TYR A 254 -13.48 15.60 1.12
CA TYR A 254 -14.29 14.67 0.34
C TYR A 254 -15.79 14.99 0.44
N ALA A 255 -16.45 15.29 -0.68
CA ALA A 255 -17.91 15.48 -0.80
C ALA A 255 -18.65 14.13 -0.76
N GLU A 256 -18.16 13.15 -1.54
CA GLU A 256 -18.62 11.76 -1.52
C GLU A 256 -17.54 10.82 -2.09
N THR A 257 -17.61 9.53 -1.74
CA THR A 257 -16.68 8.45 -2.15
C THR A 257 -17.38 7.49 -3.12
N ARG A 258 -18.13 8.05 -4.07
CA ARG A 258 -19.22 7.34 -4.76
C ARG A 258 -19.19 7.47 -6.27
N ASP A 259 -18.39 8.38 -6.81
CA ASP A 259 -18.45 8.76 -8.22
C ASP A 259 -17.57 7.86 -9.11
N THR A 260 -17.77 6.56 -9.01
CA THR A 260 -17.15 5.57 -9.89
C THR A 260 -17.63 5.77 -11.34
N PRO A 261 -16.88 5.34 -12.36
CA PRO A 261 -17.43 5.24 -13.72
C PRO A 261 -18.70 4.36 -13.74
N PHE A 262 -18.68 3.32 -12.90
CA PHE A 262 -19.74 2.34 -12.67
C PHE A 262 -20.80 2.89 -11.69
N HIS A 263 -21.58 3.90 -12.10
CA HIS A 263 -22.64 4.54 -11.30
C HIS A 263 -23.85 3.61 -11.04
N ASN A 264 -23.61 2.56 -10.27
CA ASN A 264 -24.42 1.34 -10.22
C ASN A 264 -25.74 1.46 -9.44
N TYR A 265 -25.92 2.55 -8.68
CA TYR A 265 -27.02 2.69 -7.72
C TYR A 265 -27.63 4.09 -7.75
N VAL A 266 -28.97 4.15 -7.62
CA VAL A 266 -29.80 5.38 -7.58
C VAL A 266 -29.27 6.37 -6.54
N GLY A 267 -29.54 7.67 -6.60
CA GLY A 267 -29.31 8.56 -5.44
C GLY A 267 -30.23 8.25 -4.24
N ALA A 268 -30.02 8.88 -3.08
CA ALA A 268 -30.96 8.84 -1.96
C ALA A 268 -31.02 10.17 -1.20
N GLN A 269 -31.97 10.28 -0.28
CA GLN A 269 -32.43 11.56 0.27
C GLN A 269 -31.41 12.30 1.15
N SER A 270 -30.31 11.64 1.54
CA SER A 270 -29.20 12.24 2.30
C SER A 270 -27.87 12.25 1.53
N SER A 271 -27.90 12.16 0.19
CA SER A 271 -26.72 12.35 -0.67
C SER A 271 -26.15 13.79 -0.55
N TYR A 272 -24.98 14.02 -1.15
CA TYR A 272 -24.34 15.34 -1.15
C TYR A 272 -25.23 16.42 -1.80
N ILE A 273 -25.27 17.61 -1.19
CA ILE A 273 -25.97 18.79 -1.73
C ILE A 273 -24.93 19.92 -1.89
N PRO A 274 -24.67 20.40 -3.12
CA PRO A 274 -23.73 21.50 -3.35
C PRO A 274 -24.11 22.83 -2.69
N ALA A 275 -23.11 23.57 -2.21
CA ALA A 275 -23.19 24.93 -1.71
C ALA A 275 -22.50 25.90 -2.70
N PRO A 276 -23.20 26.40 -3.73
CA PRO A 276 -22.59 27.03 -4.92
C PRO A 276 -22.14 28.49 -4.74
N THR A 277 -21.88 28.96 -3.50
CA THR A 277 -21.41 30.33 -3.22
C THR A 277 -20.39 30.34 -2.07
N ARG A 278 -19.78 31.51 -1.81
CA ARG A 278 -18.75 31.70 -0.77
C ARG A 278 -19.33 32.11 0.59
N GLN A 279 -20.30 31.36 1.10
CA GLN A 279 -20.88 31.54 2.44
C GLN A 279 -20.90 30.22 3.21
N ALA A 280 -21.11 30.28 4.53
CA ALA A 280 -21.27 29.10 5.38
C ALA A 280 -22.44 28.21 4.92
N ARG A 281 -22.33 26.88 5.09
CA ARG A 281 -23.38 25.93 4.71
C ARG A 281 -24.64 26.15 5.53
N ALA A 282 -24.47 26.58 6.78
CA ALA A 282 -25.52 27.01 7.69
C ALA A 282 -26.34 28.21 7.20
N GLU A 283 -25.79 29.04 6.28
CA GLU A 283 -26.48 30.18 5.67
C GLU A 283 -27.15 29.82 4.32
N LEU A 284 -26.59 28.84 3.59
CA LEU A 284 -26.95 28.57 2.19
C LEU A 284 -27.99 27.47 1.98
N LEU A 285 -28.03 26.46 2.84
CA LEU A 285 -28.86 25.27 2.66
C LEU A 285 -29.98 25.22 3.72
N ALA A 286 -31.11 24.56 3.44
CA ALA A 286 -32.11 24.32 4.48
C ALA A 286 -31.56 23.32 5.53
N PRO A 287 -31.97 23.35 6.81
CA PRO A 287 -31.34 22.51 7.87
C PRO A 287 -31.26 21.00 7.55
N GLY A 288 -32.31 20.43 6.96
CA GLY A 288 -32.32 19.02 6.50
C GLY A 288 -31.45 18.73 5.25
N GLN A 289 -30.84 19.77 4.67
CA GLN A 289 -29.87 19.72 3.59
C GLN A 289 -28.47 20.18 4.05
N GLN A 290 -28.30 20.69 5.27
CA GLN A 290 -27.04 21.26 5.75
C GLN A 290 -25.98 20.19 6.07
N ASP A 291 -26.31 19.16 6.85
CA ASP A 291 -25.39 18.08 7.26
C ASP A 291 -26.11 16.74 7.51
N THR A 292 -25.33 15.66 7.70
CA THR A 292 -25.82 14.29 7.88
C THR A 292 -25.14 13.56 9.05
N PHE A 293 -25.74 13.58 10.24
CA PHE A 293 -25.31 12.78 11.40
C PHE A 293 -25.78 11.32 11.36
N ASN A 294 -26.81 11.02 10.57
CA ASN A 294 -27.36 9.68 10.45
C ASN A 294 -26.40 8.76 9.69
N VAL A 295 -26.34 7.49 10.11
CA VAL A 295 -25.73 6.42 9.32
C VAL A 295 -26.49 6.28 7.99
N PRO A 296 -25.79 6.13 6.84
CA PRO A 296 -26.37 5.75 5.54
C PRO A 296 -27.46 4.69 5.63
N ASP A 297 -28.61 4.89 4.96
CA ASP A 297 -29.72 3.92 4.93
C ASP A 297 -29.22 2.57 4.39
N PRO A 298 -29.18 1.51 5.23
CA PRO A 298 -28.61 0.22 4.84
C PRO A 298 -29.48 -0.49 3.79
N THR A 299 -30.73 -0.09 3.58
CA THR A 299 -31.54 -0.61 2.46
C THR A 299 -31.15 -0.05 1.10
N LYS A 300 -30.19 0.89 1.05
CA LYS A 300 -29.73 1.57 -0.17
C LYS A 300 -28.23 1.39 -0.37
N GLN A 301 -27.86 0.86 -1.52
CA GLN A 301 -26.46 0.63 -1.93
C GLN A 301 -25.71 1.94 -2.30
N ASN A 302 -26.19 3.11 -1.85
CA ASN A 302 -25.92 4.40 -2.51
C ASN A 302 -25.63 5.61 -1.61
N LEU A 303 -25.58 5.43 -0.29
CA LEU A 303 -25.29 6.51 0.67
C LEU A 303 -23.93 6.37 1.37
N GLY A 304 -23.17 5.34 1.04
CA GLY A 304 -21.90 5.01 1.71
C GLY A 304 -21.49 3.56 1.45
N TYR A 305 -21.50 3.15 0.18
CA TYR A 305 -21.17 1.78 -0.25
C TYR A 305 -20.39 1.82 -1.57
N SER A 306 -19.16 2.29 -1.48
CA SER A 306 -18.11 2.08 -2.47
C SER A 306 -17.87 0.58 -2.68
N ILE A 307 -17.88 0.12 -3.92
CA ILE A 307 -17.31 -1.17 -4.33
C ILE A 307 -16.55 -0.91 -5.63
N GLY A 308 -15.22 -0.97 -5.55
CA GLY A 308 -14.29 -0.78 -6.67
C GLY A 308 -14.05 0.67 -7.13
N THR A 309 -12.89 0.88 -7.75
CA THR A 309 -12.53 2.03 -8.63
C THR A 309 -12.38 3.43 -7.99
N GLY A 310 -11.67 3.53 -6.86
CA GLY A 310 -10.72 4.64 -6.59
C GLY A 310 -11.22 6.10 -6.58
N SER A 311 -12.53 6.33 -6.49
CA SER A 311 -13.17 7.60 -6.87
C SER A 311 -13.78 8.33 -5.68
N TYR A 312 -12.98 9.26 -5.15
CA TYR A 312 -13.48 10.36 -4.34
C TYR A 312 -13.77 11.57 -5.22
N ARG A 313 -14.65 12.45 -4.72
CA ARG A 313 -14.93 13.75 -5.31
C ARG A 313 -14.79 14.82 -4.24
N LEU A 314 -13.98 15.84 -4.48
CA LEU A 314 -13.78 16.93 -3.52
C LEU A 314 -14.97 17.90 -3.50
N SER A 315 -15.15 18.57 -2.37
CA SER A 315 -15.96 19.78 -2.24
C SER A 315 -15.05 21.01 -2.29
N PRO A 316 -15.05 21.77 -3.41
CA PRO A 316 -14.41 23.08 -3.49
C PRO A 316 -14.95 24.07 -2.45
N HIS A 317 -16.17 23.86 -1.96
CA HIS A 317 -16.70 24.62 -0.82
C HIS A 317 -15.96 24.29 0.48
N ALA A 318 -15.69 23.00 0.75
CA ALA A 318 -14.98 22.56 1.95
C ALA A 318 -13.56 23.10 2.08
N ILE A 319 -12.88 23.37 0.96
CA ILE A 319 -11.56 24.04 0.90
C ILE A 319 -11.66 25.46 1.48
N GLY A 320 -12.69 26.24 1.11
CA GLY A 320 -12.88 27.60 1.63
C GLY A 320 -13.57 27.68 3.00
N PHE A 321 -14.34 26.66 3.37
CA PHE A 321 -15.12 26.57 4.60
C PHE A 321 -15.20 25.11 5.06
N PRO A 322 -14.42 24.65 6.05
CA PRO A 322 -14.35 23.24 6.49
C PRO A 322 -15.58 22.75 7.29
N GLU A 323 -16.77 23.23 6.91
CA GLU A 323 -18.08 22.83 7.41
C GLU A 323 -18.61 21.63 6.62
N ARG A 324 -19.34 20.74 7.30
CA ARG A 324 -19.88 19.44 6.83
C ARG A 324 -18.84 18.38 6.48
N PHE A 325 -17.84 18.70 5.64
CA PHE A 325 -16.89 17.71 5.09
C PHE A 325 -15.41 18.01 5.34
N GLY A 326 -15.11 19.12 6.01
CA GLY A 326 -14.10 19.05 7.07
C GLY A 326 -14.54 18.05 8.16
N PRO A 327 -13.76 17.81 9.23
CA PRO A 327 -14.11 16.85 10.27
C PRO A 327 -15.39 17.18 11.08
N LEU A 328 -16.12 18.25 10.75
CA LEU A 328 -17.22 18.81 11.54
C LEU A 328 -18.49 19.07 10.71
N ALA A 329 -19.63 18.57 11.19
CA ALA A 329 -20.97 18.99 10.78
C ALA A 329 -21.36 20.33 11.43
N ALA A 330 -22.02 21.22 10.68
CA ALA A 330 -22.45 22.54 11.17
C ALA A 330 -23.73 22.49 12.02
N ASN A 331 -24.67 21.61 11.67
CA ASN A 331 -25.91 21.34 12.42
C ASN A 331 -25.64 20.90 13.88
N GLN A 332 -26.65 21.07 14.75
CA GLN A 332 -26.69 20.36 16.04
C GLN A 332 -26.96 18.86 15.81
N PRO A 333 -26.37 17.95 16.60
CA PRO A 333 -26.64 16.52 16.49
C PRO A 333 -28.09 16.20 16.90
N PRO A 334 -28.72 15.17 16.31
CA PRO A 334 -30.14 14.84 16.54
C PRO A 334 -30.42 14.34 17.96
N ASN A 335 -29.39 13.92 18.69
CA ASN A 335 -29.42 13.55 20.10
C ASN A 335 -28.00 13.74 20.70
N PRO A 336 -27.80 13.68 22.03
CA PRO A 336 -26.49 13.91 22.63
C PRO A 336 -25.42 12.84 22.35
N GLU A 337 -25.82 11.61 22.04
CA GLU A 337 -24.96 10.41 21.91
C GLU A 337 -24.66 10.10 20.44
N ASP A 338 -23.38 9.93 20.11
CA ASP A 338 -22.95 9.31 18.86
C ASP A 338 -23.17 7.81 18.98
N VAL A 339 -24.39 7.38 18.62
CA VAL A 339 -24.83 5.98 18.67
C VAL A 339 -23.90 5.05 17.89
N TYR A 340 -23.31 5.53 16.78
CA TYR A 340 -22.44 4.70 15.94
C TYR A 340 -21.10 4.44 16.65
N THR A 341 -20.40 5.48 17.08
CA THR A 341 -19.15 5.34 17.83
C THR A 341 -19.39 4.63 19.17
N SER A 342 -20.53 4.87 19.81
CA SER A 342 -20.91 4.21 21.07
C SER A 342 -21.05 2.70 20.94
N GLN A 343 -21.61 2.21 19.82
CA GLN A 343 -21.70 0.77 19.54
C GLN A 343 -20.32 0.15 19.29
N VAL A 344 -19.46 0.80 18.50
CA VAL A 344 -18.10 0.32 18.16
C VAL A 344 -17.22 0.11 19.41
N PHE A 345 -17.43 0.91 20.47
CA PHE A 345 -16.66 0.81 21.72
C PHE A 345 -17.45 0.26 22.92
N GLY A 346 -18.71 -0.15 22.74
CA GLY A 346 -19.56 -0.68 23.81
C GLY A 346 -19.82 0.29 24.97
N LYS A 347 -19.83 1.61 24.70
CA LYS A 347 -19.93 2.68 25.71
C LYS A 347 -20.67 3.89 25.16
N ASN A 348 -21.54 4.50 25.96
CA ASN A 348 -22.13 5.80 25.62
C ASN A 348 -21.03 6.86 25.42
N ILE A 349 -20.99 7.45 24.24
CA ILE A 349 -20.02 8.45 23.79
C ILE A 349 -20.81 9.65 23.24
N PRO A 350 -20.64 10.87 23.79
CA PRO A 350 -21.33 12.05 23.29
C PRO A 350 -20.73 12.54 21.97
N TYR A 351 -21.53 13.22 21.15
CA TYR A 351 -21.03 13.92 19.96
C TYR A 351 -19.99 14.98 20.35
N GLN A 352 -18.84 14.94 19.68
CA GLN A 352 -17.69 15.78 19.99
C GLN A 352 -17.88 17.17 19.37
N ARG A 353 -18.11 18.21 20.18
CA ARG A 353 -18.21 19.60 19.70
C ARG A 353 -16.85 20.25 19.59
N MET A 354 -16.60 20.94 18.49
CA MET A 354 -15.50 21.90 18.33
C MET A 354 -16.10 23.31 18.16
N ASP A 355 -15.60 24.28 18.92
CA ASP A 355 -16.04 25.67 18.83
C ASP A 355 -14.82 26.58 19.08
N SER A 356 -14.24 27.06 17.98
CA SER A 356 -12.96 27.76 17.96
C SER A 356 -12.99 28.91 16.95
N GLY A 357 -11.88 29.68 16.87
CA GLY A 357 -11.74 30.76 15.90
C GLY A 357 -11.66 30.31 14.44
N LYS A 358 -11.11 29.11 14.16
CA LYS A 358 -10.99 28.53 12.80
C LYS A 358 -12.06 27.50 12.46
N HIS A 359 -12.52 26.72 13.43
CA HIS A 359 -13.39 25.55 13.21
C HIS A 359 -14.58 25.54 14.18
N LYS A 360 -15.79 25.26 13.67
CA LYS A 360 -17.03 25.17 14.45
C LYS A 360 -17.91 24.03 13.93
N GLY A 361 -18.49 23.26 14.86
CA GLY A 361 -19.40 22.16 14.54
C GLY A 361 -19.24 20.95 15.47
N PHE A 362 -19.69 19.77 15.01
CA PHE A 362 -19.56 18.51 15.72
C PHE A 362 -18.94 17.43 14.85
N HIS A 363 -18.10 16.55 15.41
CA HIS A 363 -17.41 15.50 14.66
C HIS A 363 -18.34 14.70 13.74
N HIS A 364 -18.08 14.74 12.43
CA HIS A 364 -18.94 14.11 11.42
C HIS A 364 -18.71 12.60 11.36
N VAL A 365 -19.80 11.83 11.33
CA VAL A 365 -19.78 10.36 11.47
C VAL A 365 -18.92 9.66 10.40
N MET A 366 -18.79 10.22 9.20
CA MET A 366 -18.00 9.66 8.10
C MET A 366 -16.51 9.47 8.45
N PHE A 367 -15.95 10.28 9.34
CA PHE A 367 -14.54 10.16 9.72
C PHE A 367 -14.26 8.96 10.65
N GLY A 368 -15.29 8.34 11.23
CA GLY A 368 -15.19 7.06 11.93
C GLY A 368 -15.52 5.82 11.09
N ARG A 369 -15.78 5.98 9.78
CA ARG A 369 -16.41 4.99 8.89
C ARG A 369 -15.49 4.50 7.77
N ALA A 370 -15.47 3.20 7.51
CA ALA A 370 -14.55 2.56 6.57
C ALA A 370 -14.67 3.08 5.12
N GLU A 371 -15.84 3.63 4.76
CA GLU A 371 -16.15 4.31 3.49
C GLU A 371 -15.08 5.34 3.08
N VAL A 372 -14.53 6.12 4.02
CA VAL A 372 -13.52 7.15 3.68
C VAL A 372 -12.18 6.53 3.24
N CYS A 373 -11.86 5.32 3.73
CA CYS A 373 -10.65 4.58 3.35
C CYS A 373 -10.83 3.91 1.98
N ALA A 374 -12.05 3.46 1.66
CA ALA A 374 -12.36 2.71 0.44
C ALA A 374 -12.04 3.48 -0.85
N ALA A 375 -12.11 4.82 -0.81
CA ALA A 375 -11.70 5.70 -1.90
C ALA A 375 -10.27 5.44 -2.41
N CYS A 376 -9.37 4.88 -1.58
CA CYS A 376 -8.01 4.52 -1.97
C CYS A 376 -7.66 3.04 -1.71
N HIS A 377 -8.51 2.30 -0.98
CA HIS A 377 -8.26 0.93 -0.52
C HIS A 377 -9.23 -0.12 -1.12
N ASP A 378 -9.78 0.18 -2.30
CA ASP A 378 -10.67 -0.72 -3.08
C ASP A 378 -10.44 -0.51 -4.60
N VAL A 379 -9.19 -0.69 -5.03
CA VAL A 379 -8.67 -0.29 -6.35
C VAL A 379 -8.86 -1.39 -7.41
N THR A 380 -9.52 -1.06 -8.51
CA THR A 380 -9.69 -1.94 -9.68
C THR A 380 -8.98 -1.32 -10.88
N ASN A 381 -8.29 -2.12 -11.69
CA ASN A 381 -7.83 -1.70 -13.01
C ASN A 381 -9.04 -1.34 -13.88
N ASP A 382 -9.22 -0.07 -14.24
CA ASP A 382 -10.35 0.41 -15.04
C ASP A 382 -10.09 0.33 -16.56
N LEU A 383 -8.82 0.13 -16.96
CA LEU A 383 -8.40 0.12 -18.37
C LEU A 383 -9.13 -0.94 -19.21
N PRO A 384 -9.97 -0.54 -20.19
CA PRO A 384 -10.55 -1.46 -21.15
C PRO A 384 -9.60 -1.54 -22.35
N ILE A 385 -8.48 -2.23 -22.17
CA ILE A 385 -7.56 -2.58 -23.26
C ILE A 385 -7.35 -4.09 -23.33
N LYS A 386 -6.85 -4.57 -24.47
CA LYS A 386 -6.33 -5.94 -24.60
C LYS A 386 -4.85 -5.97 -24.20
N ASN A 387 -4.45 -6.97 -23.42
CA ASN A 387 -3.04 -7.27 -23.14
C ASN A 387 -2.34 -7.96 -24.34
N PRO A 388 -1.02 -8.25 -24.27
CA PRO A 388 -0.28 -8.85 -25.38
C PRO A 388 -0.76 -10.22 -25.86
N ILE A 389 -1.60 -10.93 -25.09
CA ILE A 389 -2.22 -12.20 -25.51
C ILE A 389 -3.70 -12.06 -25.92
N GLY A 390 -4.18 -10.82 -26.08
CA GLY A 390 -5.53 -10.51 -26.57
C GLY A 390 -6.65 -10.59 -25.53
N LYS A 391 -6.33 -10.71 -24.23
CA LYS A 391 -7.31 -10.71 -23.13
C LYS A 391 -7.59 -9.30 -22.64
N TRP A 392 -8.83 -9.01 -22.25
CA TRP A 392 -9.22 -7.71 -21.69
C TRP A 392 -8.80 -7.59 -20.22
N VAL A 393 -8.30 -6.43 -19.81
CA VAL A 393 -7.61 -6.23 -18.51
C VAL A 393 -8.45 -5.50 -17.46
N GLY A 394 -9.45 -4.74 -17.91
CA GLY A 394 -10.37 -4.00 -17.06
C GLY A 394 -11.18 -4.93 -16.16
N GLY A 395 -11.35 -4.53 -14.90
CA GLY A 395 -11.97 -5.33 -13.85
C GLY A 395 -10.97 -6.08 -12.96
N PHE A 396 -9.66 -6.06 -13.23
CA PHE A 396 -8.68 -6.75 -12.36
C PHE A 396 -8.59 -6.09 -10.96
N PRO A 397 -8.70 -6.85 -9.86
CA PRO A 397 -8.57 -6.31 -8.49
C PRO A 397 -7.09 -6.03 -8.13
N ILE A 398 -6.69 -4.75 -8.15
CA ILE A 398 -5.36 -4.30 -7.71
C ILE A 398 -5.29 -4.20 -6.18
N GLU A 399 -6.38 -3.75 -5.54
CA GLU A 399 -6.57 -3.80 -4.09
C GLU A 399 -8.06 -4.02 -3.76
N ARG A 400 -8.34 -4.74 -2.66
CA ARG A 400 -9.70 -5.07 -2.19
C ARG A 400 -9.88 -4.92 -0.69
N THR A 401 -8.97 -4.23 0.00
CA THR A 401 -8.94 -4.14 1.47
C THR A 401 -10.28 -3.74 2.09
N TYR A 402 -11.04 -2.82 1.46
CA TYR A 402 -12.39 -2.47 1.91
C TYR A 402 -13.42 -3.56 1.61
N THR A 403 -13.48 -4.10 0.39
CA THR A 403 -14.41 -5.19 0.04
C THR A 403 -14.20 -6.43 0.93
N GLU A 404 -12.95 -6.80 1.18
CA GLU A 404 -12.58 -7.87 2.12
C GLU A 404 -13.10 -7.61 3.53
N TRP A 405 -13.00 -6.36 3.99
CA TRP A 405 -13.56 -5.94 5.29
C TRP A 405 -15.10 -5.95 5.30
N ALA A 406 -15.76 -5.49 4.23
CA ALA A 406 -17.22 -5.41 4.14
C ALA A 406 -17.89 -6.79 4.23
N ASN A 407 -17.19 -7.85 3.84
CA ASN A 407 -17.61 -9.25 3.91
C ASN A 407 -17.16 -9.97 5.21
N SER A 408 -16.66 -9.24 6.21
CA SER A 408 -16.13 -9.80 7.47
C SER A 408 -17.13 -9.80 8.63
N ALA A 409 -16.79 -10.51 9.71
CA ALA A 409 -17.53 -10.45 10.97
C ALA A 409 -17.50 -9.08 11.67
N TYR A 410 -16.65 -8.15 11.25
CA TYR A 410 -16.49 -6.84 11.88
C TYR A 410 -17.41 -5.77 11.28
N ALA A 411 -17.95 -5.99 10.08
CA ALA A 411 -18.63 -4.97 9.28
C ALA A 411 -20.16 -5.06 9.40
N ASP A 412 -20.77 -4.13 10.15
CA ASP A 412 -22.23 -4.02 10.37
C ASP A 412 -22.97 -3.54 9.11
N ARG A 413 -23.07 -4.43 8.11
CA ARG A 413 -23.49 -4.07 6.74
C ARG A 413 -24.73 -4.84 6.28
N PRO A 414 -25.62 -4.20 5.50
CA PRO A 414 -26.79 -4.84 4.90
C PRO A 414 -26.39 -6.03 4.01
N GLY A 415 -27.01 -7.19 4.26
CA GLY A 415 -26.76 -8.41 3.47
C GLY A 415 -25.46 -9.15 3.82
N ASN A 416 -24.57 -8.58 4.63
CA ASN A 416 -23.41 -9.28 5.16
C ASN A 416 -23.88 -10.37 6.15
N LYS A 417 -23.82 -11.64 5.73
CA LYS A 417 -24.21 -12.80 6.53
C LYS A 417 -23.18 -13.16 7.61
N ASN A 418 -21.96 -12.63 7.49
CA ASN A 418 -20.83 -12.99 8.33
C ASN A 418 -20.72 -12.10 9.58
N PHE A 419 -21.42 -10.96 9.61
CA PHE A 419 -21.35 -9.95 10.67
C PHE A 419 -21.70 -10.52 12.06
N ASP A 420 -20.84 -10.26 13.04
CA ASP A 420 -21.10 -10.53 14.45
C ASP A 420 -21.14 -9.19 15.23
N PRO A 421 -22.30 -8.80 15.81
CA PRO A 421 -22.45 -7.58 16.60
C PRO A 421 -21.43 -7.42 17.75
N HIS A 422 -20.87 -8.51 18.29
CA HIS A 422 -19.84 -8.44 19.32
C HIS A 422 -18.51 -7.88 18.79
N PHE A 423 -18.24 -8.02 17.49
CA PHE A 423 -16.97 -7.65 16.84
C PHE A 423 -17.07 -6.40 15.96
N LYS A 424 -18.14 -5.59 16.04
CA LYS A 424 -18.33 -4.39 15.22
C LYS A 424 -17.12 -3.43 15.24
N ARG A 425 -16.41 -3.31 14.11
CA ARG A 425 -15.24 -2.41 13.90
C ARG A 425 -15.14 -1.97 12.44
N ASP A 426 -15.09 -0.66 12.20
CA ASP A 426 -14.65 -0.06 10.92
C ASP A 426 -13.15 0.23 10.92
N CYS A 427 -12.57 0.49 9.75
CA CYS A 427 -11.13 0.67 9.51
C CYS A 427 -10.43 1.57 10.54
N GLN A 428 -10.97 2.76 10.82
CA GLN A 428 -10.42 3.71 11.78
C GLN A 428 -10.44 3.18 13.21
N SER A 429 -11.48 2.45 13.59
CA SER A 429 -11.58 1.85 14.93
C SER A 429 -10.56 0.74 15.20
N CYS A 430 -9.80 0.32 14.17
CA CYS A 430 -8.62 -0.53 14.29
C CYS A 430 -7.31 0.23 13.98
N HIS A 431 -7.17 0.82 12.80
CA HIS A 431 -5.92 1.44 12.33
C HIS A 431 -5.62 2.80 12.98
N MET A 432 -6.65 3.51 13.43
CA MET A 432 -6.54 4.76 14.18
C MET A 432 -6.86 4.57 15.67
N GLN A 433 -6.77 3.32 16.17
CA GLN A 433 -6.64 3.00 17.60
C GLN A 433 -5.28 2.38 17.91
N GLN A 434 -4.33 2.45 16.97
CA GLN A 434 -2.94 2.08 17.19
C GLN A 434 -2.17 3.26 17.78
N ASP A 435 -1.39 3.03 18.83
CA ASP A 435 -0.48 4.03 19.41
C ASP A 435 0.76 3.33 20.01
N TYR A 436 1.64 4.09 20.67
CA TYR A 436 2.80 3.61 21.41
C TYR A 436 2.48 2.45 22.37
N GLY A 437 2.85 1.23 21.98
CA GLY A 437 2.54 0.00 22.72
C GLY A 437 1.07 -0.44 22.69
N GLN A 438 0.25 0.10 21.77
CA GLN A 438 -1.13 -0.32 21.53
C GLN A 438 -1.26 -0.75 20.05
N PRO A 439 -1.20 -2.05 19.72
CA PRO A 439 -1.12 -2.52 18.32
C PRO A 439 -2.32 -2.19 17.41
N GLY A 440 -3.52 -1.94 17.96
CA GLY A 440 -4.71 -1.58 17.19
C GLY A 440 -5.27 -2.72 16.32
N THR A 441 -5.21 -3.97 16.80
CA THR A 441 -5.70 -5.18 16.11
C THR A 441 -6.86 -5.82 16.86
N ALA A 442 -7.65 -6.70 16.23
CA ALA A 442 -8.74 -7.38 16.92
C ALA A 442 -8.28 -8.29 18.09
N GLN A 443 -7.02 -8.75 18.10
CA GLN A 443 -6.45 -9.46 19.25
C GLN A 443 -6.19 -8.53 20.46
N THR A 444 -6.04 -7.22 20.24
CA THR A 444 -5.64 -6.23 21.26
C THR A 444 -6.76 -5.25 21.64
N LEU A 445 -7.74 -5.04 20.75
CA LEU A 445 -8.91 -4.17 20.95
C LEU A 445 -10.11 -4.86 21.61
N TYR A 446 -9.92 -6.11 22.06
CA TYR A 446 -10.92 -6.92 22.76
C TYR A 446 -10.32 -7.61 23.98
N LYS A 447 -11.13 -7.80 25.02
CA LYS A 447 -10.79 -8.58 26.21
C LYS A 447 -11.97 -9.47 26.59
N ASN A 448 -11.77 -10.79 26.56
CA ASN A 448 -12.81 -11.78 26.82
C ASN A 448 -14.09 -11.55 25.98
N GLY A 449 -13.93 -11.22 24.69
CA GLY A 449 -15.04 -10.89 23.78
C GLY A 449 -15.68 -9.52 23.98
N THR A 450 -15.31 -8.76 25.01
CA THR A 450 -15.80 -7.38 25.24
C THR A 450 -14.87 -6.39 24.52
N PRO A 451 -15.38 -5.39 23.76
CA PRO A 451 -14.53 -4.36 23.16
C PRO A 451 -13.83 -3.52 24.24
N LEU A 452 -12.60 -3.12 23.98
CA LEU A 452 -11.92 -2.10 24.79
C LEU A 452 -12.49 -0.71 24.51
N ALA A 453 -12.33 0.17 25.50
CA ALA A 453 -12.63 1.59 25.41
C ALA A 453 -11.76 2.27 24.32
N PRO A 454 -12.21 3.41 23.74
CA PRO A 454 -11.37 4.15 22.82
C PRO A 454 -10.16 4.77 23.54
N LEU A 455 -9.12 5.09 22.78
CA LEU A 455 -8.13 6.09 23.19
C LEU A 455 -8.87 7.41 23.48
N VAL A 456 -8.46 8.14 24.52
CA VAL A 456 -9.08 9.42 24.91
C VAL A 456 -7.98 10.47 25.08
N ASP A 457 -8.06 11.54 24.30
CA ASP A 457 -7.06 12.61 24.27
C ASP A 457 -7.68 13.93 23.77
N ARG A 458 -6.89 15.00 23.67
CA ARG A 458 -7.29 16.27 23.05
C ARG A 458 -6.83 16.31 21.60
N VAL A 459 -7.73 16.70 20.68
CA VAL A 459 -7.38 16.92 19.25
C VAL A 459 -6.55 18.20 19.03
N VAL A 460 -6.60 19.16 19.94
CA VAL A 460 -5.86 20.43 19.87
C VAL A 460 -4.94 20.63 21.08
N SER A 461 -3.76 21.22 20.85
CA SER A 461 -2.75 21.49 21.87
C SER A 461 -3.26 22.38 23.02
N GLU A 462 -4.15 23.33 22.73
CA GLU A 462 -4.74 24.25 23.72
C GLU A 462 -6.27 24.31 23.59
N GLY A 463 -6.97 24.66 24.67
CA GLY A 463 -8.42 24.90 24.71
C GLY A 463 -9.35 23.67 24.63
N GLY A 464 -8.93 22.55 24.04
CA GLY A 464 -9.78 21.37 23.85
C GLY A 464 -10.07 20.52 25.09
N THR A 465 -11.27 19.92 25.14
CA THR A 465 -11.65 18.88 26.11
C THR A 465 -11.20 17.49 25.64
N PRO A 466 -10.81 16.56 26.53
CA PRO A 466 -10.53 15.18 26.14
C PRO A 466 -11.80 14.43 25.69
N HIS A 467 -11.69 13.68 24.60
CA HIS A 467 -12.76 12.86 24.03
C HIS A 467 -12.15 11.66 23.28
N PRO A 468 -12.95 10.70 22.74
CA PRO A 468 -12.42 9.62 21.92
C PRO A 468 -11.55 10.16 20.78
N PHE A 469 -10.31 9.69 20.71
CA PHE A 469 -9.26 10.17 19.84
C PHE A 469 -8.88 9.09 18.83
N PHE A 470 -8.70 9.48 17.57
CA PHE A 470 -8.26 8.62 16.49
C PHE A 470 -6.85 9.02 16.06
N THR A 471 -5.89 8.09 16.17
CA THR A 471 -4.47 8.32 15.90
C THR A 471 -4.15 8.32 14.41
N HIS A 472 -3.20 9.15 14.01
CA HIS A 472 -2.84 9.40 12.61
C HIS A 472 -1.52 8.72 12.19
N HIS A 473 -1.10 7.65 12.89
CA HIS A 473 0.09 6.88 12.51
C HIS A 473 -0.10 6.10 11.19
N PHE A 474 -1.35 5.73 10.86
CA PHE A 474 -1.78 4.93 9.68
C PHE A 474 -0.85 3.75 9.33
N VAL A 475 -0.61 2.90 10.33
CA VAL A 475 0.30 1.76 10.20
C VAL A 475 -0.45 0.52 9.70
N GLY A 476 0.17 -0.15 8.72
CA GLY A 476 -0.21 -1.47 8.23
C GLY A 476 0.93 -2.47 8.43
N GLY A 477 1.12 -3.40 7.48
CA GLY A 477 2.26 -4.33 7.50
C GLY A 477 3.59 -3.74 7.03
N ASN A 478 3.64 -2.48 6.56
CA ASN A 478 4.83 -1.94 5.90
C ASN A 478 5.96 -1.53 6.87
N SER A 479 6.69 -2.54 7.35
CA SER A 479 7.89 -2.43 8.19
C SER A 479 9.14 -1.94 7.44
N TYR A 480 9.09 -1.78 6.11
CA TYR A 480 10.26 -1.55 5.29
C TYR A 480 10.35 -0.13 4.72
N VAL A 481 9.32 0.31 4.00
CA VAL A 481 9.40 1.55 3.19
C VAL A 481 9.54 2.80 4.06
N THR A 482 8.85 2.88 5.20
CA THR A 482 8.98 4.04 6.11
C THR A 482 10.38 4.15 6.73
N GLY A 483 11.05 3.03 7.03
CA GLY A 483 12.45 3.01 7.47
C GLY A 483 13.47 3.32 6.36
N LEU A 484 13.11 3.01 5.09
CA LEU A 484 13.92 3.29 3.91
C LEU A 484 13.96 4.80 3.57
N ILE A 485 12.80 5.46 3.52
CA ILE A 485 12.68 6.86 3.09
C ILE A 485 12.61 7.88 4.24
N GLY A 486 12.24 7.43 5.45
CA GLY A 486 12.08 8.26 6.64
C GLY A 486 10.81 9.12 6.65
N LYS A 487 10.85 10.22 7.40
CA LYS A 487 9.80 11.24 7.43
C LYS A 487 9.66 11.95 6.08
N ASP A 488 8.41 12.26 5.73
CA ASP A 488 8.10 13.01 4.52
C ASP A 488 8.48 14.49 4.71
N LEU A 489 7.88 15.14 5.71
CA LEU A 489 8.14 16.54 6.02
C LEU A 489 9.13 16.68 7.18
N ASP A 490 9.80 17.82 7.26
CA ASP A 490 10.52 18.22 8.46
C ASP A 490 9.57 18.69 9.59
N LYS A 491 10.13 19.27 10.66
CA LYS A 491 9.35 19.77 11.82
C LYS A 491 8.69 21.15 11.61
N ALA A 492 8.85 21.75 10.44
CA ALA A 492 8.22 23.01 10.03
C ALA A 492 7.27 22.81 8.83
N GLY A 493 7.16 21.59 8.29
CA GLY A 493 6.30 21.25 7.16
C GLY A 493 6.98 21.30 5.78
N ASN A 494 8.31 21.45 5.70
CA ASN A 494 9.04 21.43 4.43
C ASN A 494 9.30 20.00 3.96
N VAL A 495 9.26 19.75 2.65
CA VAL A 495 9.59 18.43 2.05
C VAL A 495 11.03 18.03 2.35
N ALA A 496 11.23 16.87 2.99
CA ALA A 496 12.56 16.32 3.27
C ALA A 496 13.18 15.62 2.04
N PRO A 497 14.52 15.64 1.88
CA PRO A 497 15.18 14.99 0.75
C PRO A 497 15.12 13.45 0.85
N TYR A 498 15.05 12.79 -0.31
CA TYR A 498 14.94 11.35 -0.46
C TYR A 498 15.68 10.87 -1.74
N PRO A 499 15.80 9.55 -2.01
CA PRO A 499 16.52 9.03 -3.17
C PRO A 499 15.80 9.29 -4.49
N GLU A 500 16.55 9.62 -5.53
CA GLU A 500 16.05 9.99 -6.86
C GLU A 500 16.41 8.87 -7.85
N LEU A 501 15.45 8.37 -8.63
CA LEU A 501 15.73 7.35 -9.65
C LEU A 501 16.68 7.93 -10.70
N SER A 502 17.75 7.21 -11.08
CA SER A 502 18.80 7.82 -11.91
C SER A 502 18.34 8.09 -13.34
N ALA A 503 18.95 9.10 -13.97
CA ALA A 503 18.66 9.56 -15.33
C ALA A 503 18.72 8.46 -16.43
N PHE A 504 19.41 7.34 -16.17
CA PHE A 504 19.54 6.22 -17.10
C PHE A 504 18.74 4.97 -16.65
N SER A 505 18.06 5.05 -15.51
CA SER A 505 17.44 3.93 -14.82
C SER A 505 16.01 3.65 -15.25
N PHE A 506 15.90 3.11 -16.45
CA PHE A 506 14.71 2.37 -16.87
C PHE A 506 14.88 0.89 -16.48
N SER A 507 13.79 0.17 -16.21
CA SER A 507 13.77 -1.26 -15.86
C SER A 507 13.09 -2.10 -16.95
N SER A 508 13.63 -3.30 -17.17
CA SER A 508 13.33 -4.17 -18.30
C SER A 508 13.60 -5.63 -17.93
N ALA A 509 12.71 -6.53 -18.35
CA ALA A 509 12.87 -7.98 -18.18
C ALA A 509 13.98 -8.60 -19.07
N ASN A 510 14.54 -7.83 -20.01
CA ASN A 510 15.69 -8.26 -20.79
C ASN A 510 17.00 -7.81 -20.10
N GLU A 511 17.73 -8.73 -19.49
CA GLU A 511 19.03 -8.50 -18.84
C GLU A 511 20.10 -7.87 -19.74
N LYS A 512 19.96 -7.97 -21.06
CA LYS A 512 20.89 -7.36 -22.03
C LYS A 512 20.50 -5.94 -22.43
N SER A 513 19.37 -5.44 -21.95
CA SER A 513 19.00 -4.04 -22.12
C SER A 513 19.92 -3.16 -21.25
N PRO A 514 20.35 -1.97 -21.72
CA PRO A 514 20.89 -0.93 -20.83
C PRO A 514 19.85 -0.43 -19.82
N TYR A 515 18.59 -0.86 -19.97
CA TYR A 515 17.48 -0.69 -19.05
C TYR A 515 17.14 -1.97 -18.29
N SER A 516 18.03 -2.96 -18.26
CA SER A 516 18.02 -3.88 -17.12
C SER A 516 18.50 -3.09 -15.90
N ARG A 517 18.09 -3.50 -14.69
CA ARG A 517 18.75 -3.07 -13.45
C ARG A 517 18.71 -1.55 -13.19
N ALA A 518 17.50 -0.98 -13.23
CA ALA A 518 17.25 0.39 -12.77
C ALA A 518 17.78 0.60 -11.33
N PHE A 519 18.43 1.73 -11.08
CA PHE A 519 19.03 2.07 -9.80
C PHE A 519 18.70 3.49 -9.36
N TRP A 520 18.60 3.66 -8.04
CA TRP A 520 18.39 4.95 -7.39
C TRP A 520 19.74 5.61 -7.16
N THR A 521 19.83 6.87 -7.54
CA THR A 521 20.84 7.80 -7.08
C THR A 521 20.41 8.41 -5.75
N HIS A 522 21.39 8.92 -5.00
CA HIS A 522 21.13 9.58 -3.72
C HIS A 522 20.49 8.69 -2.64
N THR A 523 20.84 7.41 -2.61
CA THR A 523 20.39 6.45 -1.58
C THR A 523 20.87 6.82 -0.17
N GLU A 524 21.87 7.71 -0.05
CA GLU A 524 22.28 8.33 1.20
C GLU A 524 21.31 9.42 1.72
N LYS A 525 20.50 10.03 0.85
CA LYS A 525 19.49 11.04 1.23
C LYS A 525 18.24 10.34 1.75
N ARG A 526 17.87 10.59 3.01
CA ARG A 526 16.61 10.15 3.61
C ARG A 526 16.15 11.14 4.66
N GLY A 527 14.85 11.14 4.94
CA GLY A 527 14.26 11.92 6.03
C GLY A 527 14.74 11.45 7.41
N ALA A 528 14.38 12.19 8.46
CA ALA A 528 14.57 11.73 9.83
C ALA A 528 13.81 10.42 10.08
N TYR A 529 14.28 9.58 11.00
CA TYR A 529 13.70 8.25 11.26
C TYR A 529 12.18 8.31 11.54
N ALA A 530 11.43 7.40 10.90
CA ALA A 530 9.99 7.27 11.02
C ALA A 530 9.63 6.15 12.02
N GLN A 531 8.85 6.46 13.07
CA GLN A 531 8.43 5.48 14.09
C GLN A 531 7.57 4.33 13.51
N GLN A 532 7.03 4.54 12.31
CA GLN A 532 6.02 3.70 11.68
C GLN A 532 6.54 2.31 11.27
N THR A 533 7.83 2.15 10.91
CA THR A 533 8.46 0.83 10.67
C THR A 533 8.38 -0.06 11.93
N ARG A 534 8.67 0.52 13.09
CA ARG A 534 8.72 -0.19 14.37
C ARG A 534 7.31 -0.46 14.90
N LEU A 535 6.37 0.47 14.72
CA LEU A 535 4.93 0.26 14.96
C LEU A 535 4.34 -0.85 14.07
N ALA A 536 4.81 -1.01 12.83
CA ALA A 536 4.35 -2.09 11.94
C ALA A 536 4.72 -3.46 12.50
N TRP A 537 5.89 -3.62 13.12
CA TRP A 537 6.26 -4.85 13.82
C TRP A 537 5.32 -5.14 15.01
N ASP A 538 5.00 -4.13 15.82
CA ASP A 538 4.05 -4.31 16.94
C ASP A 538 2.63 -4.65 16.45
N ARG A 539 2.19 -4.10 15.31
CA ARG A 539 0.92 -4.48 14.66
C ARG A 539 0.96 -5.93 14.18
N LEU A 540 1.96 -6.29 13.38
CA LEU A 540 2.08 -7.61 12.73
C LEU A 540 2.11 -8.78 13.72
N ARG A 541 2.73 -8.61 14.90
CA ARG A 541 2.75 -9.63 15.96
C ARG A 541 1.38 -9.94 16.58
N HIS A 542 0.35 -9.16 16.26
CA HIS A 542 -1.00 -9.29 16.82
C HIS A 542 -2.09 -9.47 15.74
N VAL A 543 -1.72 -9.99 14.55
CA VAL A 543 -2.66 -10.24 13.42
C VAL A 543 -3.09 -11.70 13.31
N VAL A 544 -2.19 -12.66 13.53
CA VAL A 544 -2.47 -14.10 13.40
C VAL A 544 -2.31 -14.83 14.73
N SER A 545 -3.10 -15.88 14.93
CA SER A 545 -2.91 -16.86 15.99
C SER A 545 -2.41 -18.18 15.38
N MET A 546 -1.63 -18.94 16.15
CA MET A 546 -1.12 -20.24 15.72
C MET A 546 -1.03 -21.18 16.92
N ASP A 547 -1.30 -22.46 16.69
CA ASP A 547 -1.04 -23.57 17.62
C ASP A 547 -0.21 -24.65 16.92
N LEU A 548 0.60 -25.37 17.70
CA LEU A 548 1.52 -26.41 17.24
C LEU A 548 1.40 -27.63 18.16
N HIS A 549 1.20 -28.79 17.56
CA HIS A 549 1.15 -30.09 18.24
C HIS A 549 2.06 -31.10 17.55
N GLY A 550 2.54 -32.07 18.32
CA GLY A 550 3.31 -33.23 17.86
C GLY A 550 3.27 -34.35 18.90
N PRO A 551 3.98 -35.46 18.69
CA PRO A 551 4.13 -36.48 19.72
C PRO A 551 4.94 -35.94 20.90
N ALA A 552 4.61 -36.36 22.13
CA ALA A 552 5.40 -36.03 23.33
C ALA A 552 6.70 -36.87 23.40
N THR A 553 6.68 -38.08 22.84
CA THR A 553 7.80 -39.02 22.78
C THR A 553 7.91 -39.64 21.39
N ALA A 554 9.14 -39.93 20.94
CA ALA A 554 9.37 -40.70 19.72
C ALA A 554 10.68 -41.50 19.79
N ALA A 555 10.74 -42.63 19.06
CA ALA A 555 11.95 -43.40 18.88
C ALA A 555 12.99 -42.66 18.00
N ALA A 556 14.27 -42.92 18.22
CA ALA A 556 15.30 -42.59 17.23
C ALA A 556 15.12 -43.46 15.97
N ASN A 557 15.54 -42.96 14.80
CA ASN A 557 15.25 -43.57 13.49
C ASN A 557 13.74 -43.69 13.19
N SER A 558 13.02 -42.57 13.30
CA SER A 558 11.57 -42.49 13.05
C SER A 558 11.15 -41.18 12.38
N LEU A 559 9.88 -41.09 11.98
CA LEU A 559 9.21 -39.84 11.60
C LEU A 559 8.26 -39.44 12.73
N ALA A 560 8.30 -38.17 13.13
CA ALA A 560 7.40 -37.58 14.12
C ALA A 560 6.50 -36.52 13.45
N PRO A 561 5.24 -36.87 13.07
CA PRO A 561 4.30 -35.92 12.47
C PRO A 561 4.01 -34.73 13.39
N ILE A 562 3.88 -33.55 12.80
CA ILE A 562 3.44 -32.34 13.48
C ILE A 562 2.17 -31.79 12.82
N SER A 563 1.37 -31.10 13.63
CA SER A 563 0.06 -30.58 13.28
C SER A 563 0.01 -29.12 13.70
N ILE A 564 -0.23 -28.22 12.75
CA ILE A 564 -0.19 -26.77 12.96
C ILE A 564 -1.53 -26.18 12.54
N THR A 565 -2.14 -25.35 13.38
CA THR A 565 -3.32 -24.55 13.03
C THR A 565 -2.94 -23.08 13.03
N ILE A 566 -3.31 -22.34 11.98
CA ILE A 566 -3.06 -20.91 11.84
C ILE A 566 -4.40 -20.23 11.54
N ALA A 567 -4.69 -19.10 12.18
CA ALA A 567 -5.91 -18.34 11.93
C ALA A 567 -5.69 -16.82 11.90
N ASN A 568 -6.39 -16.14 10.99
CA ASN A 568 -6.51 -14.69 10.97
C ASN A 568 -7.50 -14.24 12.05
N THR A 569 -6.97 -13.79 13.18
CA THR A 569 -7.75 -13.42 14.38
C THR A 569 -7.59 -11.97 14.79
N GLY A 570 -6.73 -11.20 14.10
CA GLY A 570 -6.38 -9.82 14.42
C GLY A 570 -6.68 -8.79 13.32
N SER A 571 -6.89 -9.18 12.05
CA SER A 571 -7.36 -8.25 11.00
C SER A 571 -8.84 -8.42 10.66
N GLY A 572 -9.42 -7.37 10.08
CA GLY A 572 -10.80 -7.34 9.59
C GLY A 572 -10.95 -7.65 8.10
N HIS A 573 -9.85 -7.73 7.37
CA HIS A 573 -9.72 -7.99 5.93
C HIS A 573 -8.88 -9.27 5.71
N ASN A 574 -8.57 -9.64 4.45
CA ASN A 574 -7.72 -10.82 4.19
C ASN A 574 -6.32 -10.62 4.78
N PHE A 575 -5.59 -11.71 5.03
CA PHE A 575 -4.21 -11.66 5.45
C PHE A 575 -3.28 -12.48 4.54
N PRO A 576 -2.30 -11.83 3.86
CA PRO A 576 -2.11 -10.39 3.68
C PRO A 576 -3.25 -9.64 2.94
N THR A 577 -3.20 -8.31 2.97
CA THR A 577 -4.03 -7.40 2.15
C THR A 577 -3.18 -6.23 1.63
N GLY A 578 -3.82 -5.27 0.97
CA GLY A 578 -3.16 -4.24 0.18
C GLY A 578 -2.80 -4.79 -1.19
N PHE A 579 -1.79 -4.21 -1.83
CA PHE A 579 -1.06 -4.71 -3.01
C PHE A 579 -0.65 -6.19 -2.90
N PRO A 580 -1.44 -7.15 -3.43
CA PRO A 580 -1.44 -8.52 -2.91
C PRO A 580 -0.37 -9.43 -3.55
N GLU A 581 0.18 -9.07 -4.70
CA GLU A 581 1.31 -9.76 -5.36
C GLU A 581 2.68 -9.30 -4.83
N GLY A 582 2.72 -8.17 -4.10
CA GLY A 582 3.94 -7.67 -3.46
C GLY A 582 4.08 -8.02 -1.99
N ARG A 583 3.00 -8.40 -1.29
CA ARG A 583 3.07 -8.90 0.10
C ARG A 583 3.13 -10.41 0.11
N THR A 584 3.96 -10.98 0.98
CA THR A 584 3.95 -12.43 1.22
C THR A 584 4.06 -12.74 2.71
N ALA A 585 3.35 -13.77 3.16
CA ALA A 585 3.52 -14.37 4.47
C ALA A 585 3.67 -15.88 4.32
N TRP A 586 4.35 -16.55 5.24
CA TRP A 586 4.59 -18.00 5.12
C TRP A 586 4.83 -18.67 6.47
N LEU A 587 4.65 -19.99 6.48
CA LEU A 587 4.99 -20.88 7.58
C LEU A 587 6.43 -21.40 7.41
N ALA A 588 7.29 -21.09 8.38
CA ALA A 588 8.60 -21.69 8.56
C ALA A 588 8.60 -22.70 9.72
N ILE A 589 9.40 -23.76 9.59
CA ILE A 589 9.47 -24.88 10.54
C ILE A 589 10.91 -25.35 10.65
N HIS A 590 11.45 -25.38 11.87
CA HIS A 590 12.79 -25.88 12.18
C HIS A 590 12.74 -26.89 13.33
N ALA A 591 13.70 -27.82 13.38
CA ALA A 591 13.81 -28.80 14.44
C ALA A 591 15.27 -29.01 14.84
N TYR A 592 15.56 -29.02 16.14
CA TYR A 592 16.93 -29.05 16.68
C TYR A 592 17.09 -30.14 17.75
N ASP A 593 18.11 -30.98 17.60
CA ASP A 593 18.60 -31.84 18.68
C ASP A 593 19.30 -30.98 19.74
N LEU A 594 18.67 -30.82 20.90
CA LEU A 594 19.18 -29.96 21.98
C LEU A 594 20.46 -30.47 22.64
N ALA A 595 20.88 -31.73 22.41
CA ALA A 595 22.16 -32.24 22.95
C ALA A 595 23.36 -31.86 22.07
N THR A 596 23.17 -31.74 20.76
CA THR A 596 24.24 -31.42 19.80
C THR A 596 24.13 -30.01 19.21
N GLY A 597 22.98 -29.36 19.34
CA GLY A 597 22.64 -28.12 18.63
C GLY A 597 22.39 -28.31 17.13
N LYS A 598 22.34 -29.56 16.66
CA LYS A 598 22.22 -29.89 15.23
C LYS A 598 20.77 -29.75 14.75
N GLU A 599 20.60 -29.08 13.61
CA GLU A 599 19.32 -29.06 12.89
C GLU A 599 18.98 -30.43 12.29
N LEU A 600 17.71 -30.81 12.39
CA LEU A 600 17.15 -32.07 11.95
C LEU A 600 16.27 -31.85 10.71
N PRO A 601 16.20 -32.83 9.79
CA PRO A 601 15.40 -32.66 8.60
C PRO A 601 13.90 -32.67 8.90
N ILE A 602 13.14 -31.89 8.14
CA ILE A 602 11.68 -31.96 8.03
C ILE A 602 11.33 -32.72 6.74
N HIS A 603 10.45 -33.70 6.84
CA HIS A 603 9.81 -34.34 5.70
C HIS A 603 8.48 -33.66 5.40
N ASP A 604 8.18 -33.47 4.11
CA ASP A 604 6.98 -32.83 3.60
C ASP A 604 6.24 -33.80 2.66
N ASN A 605 5.10 -34.28 3.14
CA ASN A 605 4.27 -35.27 2.45
C ASN A 605 3.66 -34.75 1.13
N VAL A 606 3.54 -33.43 0.95
CA VAL A 606 2.92 -32.83 -0.27
C VAL A 606 3.90 -32.79 -1.44
N TRP A 607 5.15 -32.43 -1.18
CA TRP A 607 6.22 -32.43 -2.19
C TRP A 607 7.02 -33.74 -2.23
N ASN A 608 6.76 -34.67 -1.31
CA ASN A 608 7.58 -35.88 -1.06
C ASN A 608 9.08 -35.53 -0.92
N ARG A 609 9.36 -34.45 -0.19
CA ARG A 609 10.68 -33.81 -0.05
C ARG A 609 11.15 -33.91 1.40
N THR A 610 12.46 -33.95 1.60
CA THR A 610 13.09 -33.82 2.92
C THR A 610 14.18 -32.76 2.86
N SER A 611 14.14 -31.77 3.75
CA SER A 611 15.09 -30.65 3.83
C SER A 611 15.51 -30.38 5.28
N LEU A 612 16.66 -29.75 5.50
CA LEU A 612 16.91 -29.06 6.77
C LEU A 612 16.00 -27.84 6.81
N GLY A 613 15.15 -27.73 7.83
CA GLY A 613 14.10 -26.72 7.89
C GLY A 613 13.07 -26.77 6.75
N VAL A 614 12.11 -25.85 6.81
CA VAL A 614 11.17 -25.43 5.75
C VAL A 614 10.90 -23.94 5.97
N GLY A 615 10.77 -23.14 4.91
CA GLY A 615 10.44 -21.71 5.04
C GLY A 615 11.62 -20.76 5.24
N ASP A 616 12.86 -21.25 5.05
CA ASP A 616 14.02 -20.38 4.88
C ASP A 616 13.91 -19.51 3.61
N LEU A 617 14.69 -18.44 3.54
CA LEU A 617 14.85 -17.66 2.32
C LEU A 617 15.79 -18.36 1.34
N THR A 618 15.51 -18.29 0.04
CA THR A 618 16.32 -18.86 -1.03
C THR A 618 17.74 -18.26 -1.02
N ARG A 619 18.72 -19.08 -1.37
CA ARG A 619 20.15 -18.69 -1.37
C ARG A 619 20.71 -18.45 -2.77
N GLU A 620 19.93 -18.74 -3.80
CA GLU A 620 20.26 -18.64 -5.22
C GLU A 620 18.98 -18.42 -6.04
N GLU A 621 19.11 -18.11 -7.33
CA GLU A 621 17.97 -18.08 -8.25
C GLU A 621 17.49 -19.51 -8.54
N MET A 622 16.17 -19.74 -8.51
CA MET A 622 15.57 -21.02 -8.88
C MET A 622 14.24 -20.84 -9.63
N ILE A 623 13.80 -21.89 -10.33
CA ILE A 623 12.44 -21.97 -10.88
C ILE A 623 11.47 -22.32 -9.74
N ASP A 624 10.36 -21.59 -9.64
CA ASP A 624 9.31 -21.87 -8.66
C ASP A 624 8.52 -23.15 -9.05
N PRO A 625 8.61 -24.25 -8.27
CA PRO A 625 7.85 -25.48 -8.52
C PRO A 625 6.33 -25.32 -8.43
N ASN A 626 5.80 -24.21 -7.88
CA ASN A 626 4.37 -23.93 -7.85
C ASN A 626 3.78 -23.64 -9.24
N PHE A 627 4.60 -23.27 -10.23
CA PHE A 627 4.16 -22.86 -11.56
C PHE A 627 4.85 -23.67 -12.68
N PRO A 628 4.61 -24.99 -12.74
CA PRO A 628 5.26 -25.88 -13.71
C PRO A 628 4.93 -25.49 -15.15
N GLY A 629 5.96 -25.46 -16.01
CA GLY A 629 5.85 -25.04 -17.41
C GLY A 629 5.94 -23.53 -17.65
N CYS A 630 5.79 -22.68 -16.61
CA CYS A 630 5.84 -21.23 -16.75
C CYS A 630 7.27 -20.65 -16.77
N ASN A 631 8.29 -21.44 -16.41
CA ASN A 631 9.68 -20.99 -16.25
C ASN A 631 9.80 -19.75 -15.32
N TRP A 632 8.94 -19.68 -14.30
CA TRP A 632 8.91 -18.56 -13.35
C TRP A 632 10.14 -18.62 -12.44
N LYS A 633 11.05 -17.66 -12.59
CA LYS A 633 12.27 -17.54 -11.79
C LYS A 633 12.01 -16.72 -10.54
N ILE A 634 12.43 -17.22 -9.38
CA ILE A 634 12.52 -16.46 -8.13
C ILE A 634 14.01 -16.27 -7.75
N PRO A 635 14.44 -15.04 -7.38
CA PRO A 635 15.84 -14.76 -7.02
C PRO A 635 16.20 -15.26 -5.61
N ALA A 636 17.47 -15.11 -5.22
CA ALA A 636 17.89 -15.23 -3.83
C ALA A 636 17.13 -14.23 -2.92
N GLY A 637 16.95 -14.60 -1.64
CA GLY A 637 16.16 -13.84 -0.68
C GLY A 637 14.64 -14.04 -0.78
N SER A 638 14.16 -14.80 -1.76
CA SER A 638 12.73 -15.18 -1.91
C SER A 638 12.30 -16.18 -0.85
N VAL A 639 11.01 -16.29 -0.60
CA VAL A 639 10.47 -17.30 0.33
C VAL A 639 10.62 -18.71 -0.28
N ASP A 640 11.01 -19.70 0.53
CA ASP A 640 11.02 -21.13 0.15
C ASP A 640 9.70 -21.52 -0.57
N PRO A 641 9.75 -21.92 -1.87
CA PRO A 641 8.55 -22.25 -2.63
C PRO A 641 7.92 -23.59 -2.21
N TYR A 642 8.65 -24.43 -1.45
CA TYR A 642 8.12 -25.66 -0.89
C TYR A 642 7.30 -25.41 0.39
N SER A 643 7.55 -24.29 1.09
CA SER A 643 6.81 -23.87 2.28
C SER A 643 5.33 -23.58 2.00
N MET A 644 4.56 -23.29 3.05
CA MET A 644 3.18 -22.86 2.92
C MET A 644 3.10 -21.34 2.92
N GLN A 645 2.93 -20.75 1.74
CA GLN A 645 2.83 -19.31 1.52
C GLN A 645 1.37 -18.83 1.47
N PHE A 646 1.14 -17.60 1.91
CA PHE A 646 -0.13 -16.86 1.96
C PHE A 646 0.02 -15.57 1.14
N LYS A 647 -0.37 -15.60 -0.14
CA LYS A 647 -0.33 -14.43 -1.06
C LYS A 647 -1.30 -14.62 -2.22
N ALA A 648 -1.53 -13.57 -3.00
CA ALA A 648 -2.20 -13.68 -4.30
C ALA A 648 -1.17 -13.61 -5.45
N VAL A 649 -1.52 -14.13 -6.61
CA VAL A 649 -0.67 -14.14 -7.81
C VAL A 649 -1.50 -13.81 -9.04
N ALA A 650 -1.17 -12.72 -9.73
CA ALA A 650 -1.81 -12.30 -10.97
C ALA A 650 -1.41 -13.16 -12.19
N SER A 651 -2.18 -13.08 -13.27
CA SER A 651 -1.81 -13.65 -14.57
C SER A 651 -2.33 -12.80 -15.73
N LEU A 652 -1.60 -12.81 -16.84
CA LEU A 652 -2.08 -12.27 -18.13
C LEU A 652 -3.24 -13.10 -18.74
N GLY A 653 -3.63 -14.22 -18.12
CA GLY A 653 -4.66 -15.13 -18.63
C GLY A 653 -4.10 -16.29 -19.47
N ASN A 654 -2.80 -16.55 -19.34
CA ASN A 654 -2.09 -17.70 -19.94
C ASN A 654 -1.88 -18.86 -18.95
N GLY A 655 -2.29 -18.72 -17.68
CA GLY A 655 -2.06 -19.72 -16.63
C GLY A 655 -0.72 -19.59 -15.91
N CYS A 656 0.04 -18.52 -16.16
CA CYS A 656 1.35 -18.26 -15.54
C CYS A 656 1.37 -16.93 -14.77
N PRO A 657 2.23 -16.81 -13.73
CA PRO A 657 2.39 -15.57 -12.97
C PRO A 657 2.80 -14.37 -13.84
N THR A 658 2.51 -13.16 -13.36
CA THR A 658 3.09 -11.92 -13.89
C THR A 658 3.26 -10.85 -12.81
N LEU A 659 4.16 -9.90 -13.05
CA LEU A 659 4.26 -8.62 -12.34
C LEU A 659 3.76 -7.43 -13.21
N ASP A 660 3.30 -7.69 -14.43
CA ASP A 660 2.68 -6.70 -15.34
C ASP A 660 1.21 -6.44 -14.94
N LEU A 661 0.96 -6.01 -13.70
CA LEU A 661 -0.36 -6.15 -13.06
C LEU A 661 -1.54 -5.43 -13.77
N PRO A 662 -1.39 -4.24 -14.36
CA PRO A 662 -2.45 -3.62 -15.18
C PRO A 662 -2.65 -4.25 -16.56
N TYR A 663 -1.89 -5.30 -16.90
CA TYR A 663 -2.19 -6.23 -17.98
C TYR A 663 -2.69 -7.59 -17.50
N ALA A 664 -2.75 -7.82 -16.19
CA ALA A 664 -3.43 -8.97 -15.65
C ALA A 664 -4.91 -8.92 -16.03
N THR A 665 -5.50 -10.10 -16.23
CA THR A 665 -6.91 -10.26 -16.59
C THR A 665 -7.61 -11.02 -15.47
N PRO A 666 -8.76 -10.53 -14.97
CA PRO A 666 -9.51 -11.23 -13.93
C PRO A 666 -10.04 -12.56 -14.48
N LEU A 667 -9.51 -13.69 -14.01
CA LEU A 667 -9.72 -15.00 -14.64
C LEU A 667 -11.18 -15.46 -14.64
N ASN A 668 -11.99 -14.93 -13.72
CA ASN A 668 -13.40 -15.25 -13.51
C ASN A 668 -14.40 -14.22 -14.05
N LEU A 669 -13.96 -13.11 -14.67
CA LEU A 669 -14.84 -12.09 -15.23
C LEU A 669 -15.73 -12.66 -16.35
N VAL A 670 -17.03 -12.40 -16.26
CA VAL A 670 -18.00 -12.79 -17.28
C VAL A 670 -17.92 -11.84 -18.46
N THR A 671 -17.69 -12.41 -19.64
CA THR A 671 -17.54 -11.67 -20.90
C THR A 671 -18.42 -12.24 -21.99
N ASN A 672 -18.74 -11.42 -23.00
CA ASN A 672 -19.41 -11.89 -24.20
C ASN A 672 -18.46 -12.66 -25.14
N LYS A 673 -18.99 -13.16 -26.26
CA LYS A 673 -18.22 -13.90 -27.29
C LYS A 673 -17.02 -13.15 -27.91
N ASN A 674 -16.91 -11.83 -27.71
CA ASN A 674 -15.79 -11.00 -28.17
C ASN A 674 -14.79 -10.69 -27.03
N GLY A 675 -15.00 -11.25 -25.84
CA GLY A 675 -14.21 -11.00 -24.63
C GLY A 675 -14.58 -9.71 -23.87
N LEU A 676 -15.63 -8.98 -24.28
CA LEU A 676 -16.01 -7.72 -23.63
C LEU A 676 -16.75 -7.98 -22.30
N PRO A 677 -16.48 -7.22 -21.23
CA PRO A 677 -17.23 -7.30 -19.98
C PRO A 677 -18.73 -7.07 -20.20
N ILE A 678 -19.58 -7.80 -19.46
CA ILE A 678 -21.04 -7.67 -19.56
C ILE A 678 -21.73 -7.52 -18.21
N ASP A 679 -22.88 -6.86 -18.25
CA ASP A 679 -23.79 -6.72 -17.12
C ASP A 679 -24.63 -7.98 -16.88
N LYS A 680 -25.38 -7.98 -15.78
CA LYS A 680 -26.33 -9.06 -15.40
C LYS A 680 -27.44 -9.35 -16.43
N ASN A 681 -27.63 -8.48 -17.43
CA ASN A 681 -28.59 -8.63 -18.52
C ASN A 681 -27.92 -9.11 -19.82
N GLY A 682 -26.61 -9.33 -19.81
CA GLY A 682 -25.80 -9.70 -20.97
C GLY A 682 -25.44 -8.54 -21.91
N ARG A 683 -25.70 -7.28 -21.50
CA ARG A 683 -25.29 -6.09 -22.26
C ARG A 683 -23.84 -5.77 -21.98
N VAL A 684 -23.10 -5.29 -22.99
CA VAL A 684 -21.73 -4.81 -22.81
C VAL A 684 -21.74 -3.56 -21.92
N ILE A 685 -20.70 -3.40 -21.11
CA ILE A 685 -20.52 -2.25 -20.24
C ILE A 685 -19.67 -1.21 -20.99
N ASP A 686 -20.25 -0.03 -21.22
CA ASP A 686 -19.65 1.06 -21.99
C ASP A 686 -20.29 2.41 -21.62
N ALA A 687 -19.82 3.50 -22.24
CA ALA A 687 -20.36 4.85 -22.03
C ALA A 687 -21.88 5.02 -22.30
N SER A 688 -22.52 4.10 -23.01
CA SER A 688 -23.98 4.04 -23.25
C SER A 688 -24.71 3.04 -22.35
N ASN A 689 -23.96 2.23 -21.59
CA ASN A 689 -24.47 1.25 -20.64
C ASN A 689 -23.50 1.11 -19.43
N PRO A 690 -23.51 2.05 -18.47
CA PRO A 690 -22.76 1.95 -17.22
C PRO A 690 -23.43 0.93 -16.29
N GLY A 691 -23.30 -0.36 -16.63
CA GLY A 691 -23.78 -1.48 -15.83
C GLY A 691 -22.68 -2.09 -14.95
N ILE A 692 -23.09 -2.82 -13.91
CA ILE A 692 -22.18 -3.57 -13.04
C ILE A 692 -21.61 -4.78 -13.79
N GLU A 693 -20.30 -4.95 -13.77
CA GLU A 693 -19.62 -6.14 -14.25
C GLU A 693 -19.98 -7.38 -13.41
N VAL A 694 -20.03 -8.53 -14.07
CA VAL A 694 -20.36 -9.80 -13.41
C VAL A 694 -19.12 -10.66 -13.33
N PHE A 695 -18.73 -11.04 -12.11
CA PHE A 695 -17.70 -12.04 -11.84
C PHE A 695 -18.34 -13.40 -11.55
N LYS A 696 -17.62 -14.50 -11.81
CA LYS A 696 -18.04 -15.84 -11.38
C LYS A 696 -17.43 -16.14 -10.02
N ASP A 697 -18.28 -16.40 -9.05
CA ASP A 697 -17.91 -17.24 -7.91
C ASP A 697 -17.88 -18.69 -8.41
N SER A 698 -16.69 -19.28 -8.45
CA SER A 698 -16.40 -20.62 -8.98
C SER A 698 -16.28 -21.66 -7.87
N ASN A 699 -16.06 -21.20 -6.63
CA ASN A 699 -15.83 -22.03 -5.44
C ASN A 699 -17.06 -22.09 -4.50
N ASN A 700 -18.00 -21.15 -4.66
CA ASN A 700 -19.26 -20.92 -3.95
C ASN A 700 -19.12 -20.40 -2.50
N ASN A 701 -18.03 -19.68 -2.17
CA ASN A 701 -17.85 -19.02 -0.87
C ASN A 701 -18.53 -17.64 -0.76
N GLY A 702 -18.92 -17.01 -1.88
CA GLY A 702 -19.54 -15.68 -1.92
C GLY A 702 -18.57 -14.50 -1.99
N ASP A 703 -17.26 -14.74 -1.99
CA ASP A 703 -16.26 -13.81 -2.52
C ASP A 703 -16.16 -14.02 -4.04
N TYR A 704 -15.95 -12.92 -4.76
CA TYR A 704 -15.89 -12.91 -6.23
C TYR A 704 -14.52 -12.46 -6.74
N PHE A 705 -13.60 -12.04 -5.86
CA PHE A 705 -12.33 -11.41 -6.25
C PHE A 705 -11.08 -12.25 -5.98
N ASP A 706 -11.16 -13.32 -5.18
CA ASP A 706 -10.09 -14.32 -5.05
C ASP A 706 -9.93 -15.13 -6.35
N ASP A 707 -11.05 -15.56 -6.93
CA ASP A 707 -11.13 -16.24 -8.23
C ASP A 707 -10.67 -15.37 -9.43
N SER A 708 -10.40 -14.06 -9.23
CA SER A 708 -9.78 -13.23 -10.27
C SER A 708 -8.27 -13.48 -10.43
N PHE A 709 -7.61 -14.04 -9.40
CA PHE A 709 -6.17 -14.33 -9.40
C PHE A 709 -5.88 -15.73 -9.98
N LEU A 710 -4.63 -15.97 -10.38
CA LEU A 710 -4.14 -17.31 -10.76
C LEU A 710 -4.14 -18.28 -9.57
N LYS A 711 -3.89 -17.72 -8.38
CA LYS A 711 -3.81 -18.42 -7.10
C LYS A 711 -3.94 -17.38 -6.00
N ASP A 712 -4.91 -17.55 -5.11
CA ASP A 712 -4.99 -16.84 -3.84
C ASP A 712 -4.88 -17.88 -2.70
N THR A 713 -3.98 -17.65 -1.76
CA THR A 713 -3.80 -18.48 -0.55
C THR A 713 -3.84 -17.66 0.73
N ARG A 714 -4.32 -16.41 0.67
CA ARG A 714 -4.46 -15.51 1.81
C ARG A 714 -5.57 -16.01 2.75
N PHE A 715 -5.41 -15.80 4.06
CA PHE A 715 -6.47 -16.12 5.02
C PHE A 715 -7.61 -15.11 4.89
N LYS A 716 -8.85 -15.57 4.81
CA LYS A 716 -10.02 -14.68 4.87
C LYS A 716 -10.13 -14.01 6.26
N PRO A 717 -10.89 -12.92 6.42
CA PRO A 717 -11.22 -12.44 7.76
C PRO A 717 -12.22 -13.37 8.46
N ARG A 718 -12.24 -13.29 9.80
CA ARG A 718 -13.23 -13.94 10.68
C ARG A 718 -14.65 -13.79 10.10
N GLY A 719 -15.42 -14.89 10.16
CA GLY A 719 -16.77 -14.99 9.60
C GLY A 719 -16.83 -15.94 8.40
N ASN A 720 -15.75 -15.98 7.61
CA ASN A 720 -15.55 -16.94 6.52
C ASN A 720 -14.86 -18.22 7.05
N PRO A 721 -15.13 -19.42 6.52
CA PRO A 721 -14.49 -20.65 6.99
C PRO A 721 -12.97 -20.69 6.74
N GLU A 722 -12.47 -20.04 5.69
CA GLU A 722 -11.04 -19.99 5.33
C GLU A 722 -10.23 -18.95 6.14
N TYR A 723 -10.80 -18.41 7.22
CA TYR A 723 -10.07 -17.59 8.19
C TYR A 723 -9.05 -18.41 9.00
N GLU A 724 -9.24 -19.74 9.07
CA GLU A 724 -8.39 -20.69 9.78
C GLU A 724 -7.97 -21.82 8.84
N LYS A 725 -6.75 -22.35 9.03
CA LYS A 725 -6.25 -23.49 8.26
C LYS A 725 -5.37 -24.39 9.11
N ARG A 726 -5.67 -25.69 9.05
CA ARG A 726 -4.86 -26.76 9.64
C ARG A 726 -3.87 -27.32 8.62
N VAL A 727 -2.68 -27.68 9.09
CA VAL A 727 -1.51 -28.04 8.29
C VAL A 727 -0.88 -29.31 8.88
N ASP A 728 -1.24 -30.47 8.32
CA ASP A 728 -0.80 -31.80 8.76
C ASP A 728 0.16 -32.48 7.75
N ARG A 729 0.93 -31.67 7.00
CA ARG A 729 1.81 -32.16 5.91
C ARG A 729 3.25 -32.45 6.31
N TYR A 730 3.67 -32.04 7.51
CA TYR A 730 5.07 -32.03 7.93
C TYR A 730 5.36 -33.07 9.03
N ALA A 731 6.55 -33.66 8.99
CA ALA A 731 7.05 -34.55 10.04
C ALA A 731 8.54 -34.31 10.29
N VAL A 732 8.98 -34.32 11.55
CA VAL A 732 10.41 -34.29 11.87
C VAL A 732 11.03 -35.66 11.58
N VAL A 733 12.11 -35.67 10.81
CA VAL A 733 12.93 -36.87 10.59
C VAL A 733 13.91 -36.99 11.75
N ILE A 734 13.81 -38.07 12.52
CA ILE A 734 14.65 -38.33 13.70
C ILE A 734 15.76 -39.32 13.32
N PRO A 735 17.04 -38.91 13.20
CA PRO A 735 18.11 -39.83 12.83
C PRO A 735 18.37 -40.94 13.85
N PRO A 736 18.98 -42.07 13.44
CA PRO A 736 19.63 -43.00 14.36
C PRO A 736 20.62 -42.28 15.28
N GLY A 737 20.67 -42.66 16.55
CA GLY A 737 21.64 -42.11 17.51
C GLY A 737 21.35 -40.69 18.01
N THR A 738 20.19 -40.11 17.70
CA THR A 738 19.71 -38.87 18.35
C THR A 738 19.57 -39.09 19.85
N GLN A 739 20.20 -38.25 20.68
CA GLN A 739 20.26 -38.40 22.14
C GLN A 739 19.83 -37.15 22.93
N GLY A 740 19.52 -36.03 22.28
CA GLY A 740 18.84 -34.92 22.94
C GLY A 740 17.33 -34.99 22.75
N ARG A 741 16.62 -34.21 23.57
CA ARG A 741 15.24 -33.81 23.24
C ARG A 741 15.26 -32.98 21.96
N ILE A 742 14.26 -33.15 21.10
CA ILE A 742 14.10 -32.33 19.90
C ILE A 742 13.23 -31.13 20.24
N ALA A 743 13.75 -29.92 20.08
CA ALA A 743 12.92 -28.72 20.02
C ALA A 743 12.45 -28.50 18.58
N VAL A 744 11.14 -28.31 18.39
CA VAL A 744 10.54 -27.96 17.10
C VAL A 744 9.98 -26.54 17.22
N THR A 745 10.35 -25.66 16.31
CA THR A 745 9.79 -24.31 16.21
C THR A 745 8.93 -24.25 14.95
N ALA A 746 7.70 -23.74 15.09
CA ALA A 746 6.91 -23.25 13.97
C ALA A 746 6.79 -21.73 14.08
N ALA A 747 6.88 -21.02 12.96
CA ALA A 747 6.82 -19.57 12.89
C ALA A 747 6.02 -19.11 11.67
N VAL A 748 5.14 -18.11 11.83
CA VAL A 748 4.59 -17.36 10.69
C VAL A 748 5.41 -16.08 10.52
N TYR A 749 6.02 -15.92 9.35
CA TYR A 749 6.72 -14.71 8.94
C TYR A 749 5.90 -13.92 7.93
N TYR A 750 6.13 -12.61 7.87
CA TYR A 750 5.58 -11.70 6.88
C TYR A 750 6.69 -10.82 6.29
N GLN A 751 6.69 -10.63 4.98
CA GLN A 751 7.58 -9.72 4.26
C GLN A 751 6.73 -8.69 3.51
N SER A 752 7.03 -7.40 3.73
CA SER A 752 6.24 -6.30 3.16
C SER A 752 6.51 -6.08 1.66
N VAL A 753 7.66 -6.49 1.14
CA VAL A 753 7.97 -6.51 -0.30
C VAL A 753 8.71 -7.80 -0.60
N GLU A 754 8.06 -8.73 -1.32
CA GLU A 754 8.69 -10.01 -1.72
C GLU A 754 9.97 -9.76 -2.53
N ALA A 755 11.03 -10.56 -2.31
CA ALA A 755 12.35 -10.36 -2.93
C ALA A 755 12.34 -10.16 -4.46
N ILE A 756 11.49 -10.89 -5.20
CA ILE A 756 11.34 -10.70 -6.65
C ILE A 756 10.82 -9.30 -6.99
N VAL A 757 9.85 -8.78 -6.23
CA VAL A 757 9.31 -7.43 -6.38
C VAL A 757 10.33 -6.39 -5.90
N ALA A 758 11.05 -6.67 -4.82
CA ALA A 758 12.10 -5.78 -4.31
C ALA A 758 13.22 -5.58 -5.36
N LEU A 759 13.74 -6.65 -5.97
CA LEU A 759 14.74 -6.52 -7.04
C LEU A 759 14.17 -5.91 -8.33
N HIS A 760 12.91 -6.22 -8.68
CA HIS A 760 12.28 -5.72 -9.91
C HIS A 760 11.91 -4.22 -9.86
N PHE A 761 11.47 -3.73 -8.69
CA PHE A 761 10.99 -2.36 -8.49
C PHE A 761 12.02 -1.47 -7.77
N LEU A 762 12.64 -1.93 -6.68
CA LEU A 762 13.49 -1.11 -5.82
C LEU A 762 14.96 -1.13 -6.25
N GLY A 763 15.42 -2.17 -6.96
CA GLY A 763 16.81 -2.29 -7.39
C GLY A 763 17.76 -2.10 -6.21
N ASN A 764 18.64 -1.09 -6.28
CA ASN A 764 19.64 -0.84 -5.25
C ASN A 764 19.13 -0.18 -3.94
N LEU A 765 17.83 0.14 -3.82
CA LEU A 765 17.21 0.40 -2.52
C LEU A 765 16.94 -0.90 -1.74
N ALA A 766 16.97 -2.05 -2.42
CA ALA A 766 16.92 -3.39 -1.81
C ALA A 766 18.31 -4.06 -1.81
N ASP A 767 19.06 -3.94 -2.91
CA ASP A 767 20.45 -4.38 -3.09
C ASP A 767 21.42 -3.20 -2.85
N THR A 768 21.85 -3.01 -1.61
CA THR A 768 22.67 -1.85 -1.22
C THR A 768 24.12 -1.89 -1.73
N ASN A 769 24.58 -3.03 -2.27
CA ASN A 769 25.94 -3.18 -2.80
C ASN A 769 26.01 -3.13 -4.35
N ASN A 770 24.87 -3.27 -5.05
CA ASN A 770 24.68 -3.30 -6.51
C ASN A 770 25.21 -4.57 -7.22
N ASN A 771 25.26 -5.72 -6.55
CA ASN A 771 25.68 -7.00 -7.15
C ASN A 771 24.52 -7.78 -7.81
N PHE A 772 23.28 -7.35 -7.63
CA PHE A 772 22.02 -7.93 -8.08
C PHE A 772 21.62 -9.26 -7.41
N VAL A 773 22.08 -9.46 -6.18
CA VAL A 773 21.82 -10.62 -5.34
C VAL A 773 21.49 -10.14 -3.92
N LEU A 774 20.25 -10.31 -3.47
CA LEU A 774 19.91 -9.91 -2.10
C LEU A 774 20.61 -10.82 -1.09
N GLU A 775 21.37 -10.19 -0.18
CA GLU A 775 21.98 -10.83 0.98
C GLU A 775 21.22 -10.43 2.26
N PRO A 776 20.01 -10.98 2.53
CA PRO A 776 19.22 -10.60 3.70
C PRO A 776 19.92 -10.91 5.04
N CYS A 777 20.86 -11.86 5.06
CA CYS A 777 21.59 -12.31 6.25
C CYS A 777 20.71 -12.80 7.42
N VAL A 778 19.47 -13.24 7.14
CA VAL A 778 18.51 -13.79 8.10
C VAL A 778 17.72 -14.96 7.51
N LEU A 779 17.15 -15.78 8.39
CA LEU A 779 16.26 -16.91 8.07
C LEU A 779 16.78 -17.79 6.91
N GLY A 780 17.97 -18.38 7.10
CA GLY A 780 18.63 -19.27 6.14
C GLY A 780 19.12 -18.64 4.83
N GLY A 781 18.71 -17.40 4.52
CA GLY A 781 19.01 -16.70 3.27
C GLY A 781 20.49 -16.42 3.03
N LEU A 782 20.79 -15.94 1.83
CA LEU A 782 22.17 -15.61 1.46
C LEU A 782 22.74 -14.49 2.36
N CYS A 783 24.06 -14.54 2.57
CA CYS A 783 24.80 -13.57 3.34
C CYS A 783 26.26 -13.53 2.89
N ASP A 784 26.80 -12.34 2.71
CA ASP A 784 28.21 -12.07 2.35
C ASP A 784 29.14 -11.92 3.58
N GLY A 785 28.55 -11.87 4.79
CA GLY A 785 29.26 -11.63 6.05
C GLY A 785 28.98 -10.27 6.68
N ARG A 786 28.19 -9.40 6.02
CA ARG A 786 27.55 -8.24 6.67
C ARG A 786 26.60 -8.70 7.77
N LYS A 787 26.15 -7.74 8.60
CA LYS A 787 25.29 -8.00 9.75
C LYS A 787 24.16 -6.99 9.85
N PRO A 788 22.94 -7.43 10.22
CA PRO A 788 21.86 -6.54 10.61
C PRO A 788 22.29 -5.49 11.65
N ALA A 789 22.04 -4.23 11.31
CA ALA A 789 22.40 -3.05 12.10
C ALA A 789 21.17 -2.26 12.59
N THR A 790 19.97 -2.62 12.16
CA THR A 790 18.69 -1.96 12.52
C THR A 790 17.65 -3.00 12.94
N GLU A 791 16.47 -2.53 13.36
CA GLU A 791 15.33 -3.38 13.72
C GLU A 791 14.13 -3.12 12.78
N PRO A 792 13.43 -4.15 12.28
CA PRO A 792 13.73 -5.58 12.43
C PRO A 792 15.03 -5.97 11.69
N PRO A 793 15.70 -7.05 12.10
CA PRO A 793 17.02 -7.38 11.57
C PRO A 793 16.94 -7.89 10.13
N VAL A 794 17.64 -7.19 9.24
CA VAL A 794 17.94 -7.60 7.86
C VAL A 794 19.21 -6.84 7.42
N VAL A 795 19.92 -7.35 6.41
CA VAL A 795 20.97 -6.61 5.69
C VAL A 795 20.40 -5.99 4.41
N GLU A 796 19.73 -6.80 3.58
CA GLU A 796 19.16 -6.38 2.28
C GLU A 796 17.77 -6.95 2.00
N GLY A 797 17.03 -6.24 1.15
CA GLY A 797 15.61 -6.49 0.91
C GLY A 797 14.70 -6.12 2.10
N ALA A 798 13.42 -6.45 2.00
CA ALA A 798 12.46 -6.18 3.07
C ALA A 798 12.64 -7.17 4.24
N PRO A 799 12.64 -6.72 5.51
CA PRO A 799 12.85 -7.59 6.66
C PRO A 799 11.71 -8.62 6.83
N PRO A 800 12.02 -9.91 7.03
CA PRO A 800 11.05 -10.91 7.42
C PRO A 800 10.63 -10.68 8.88
N VAL A 801 9.38 -10.27 9.09
CA VAL A 801 8.83 -9.96 10.41
C VAL A 801 8.22 -11.23 11.02
N PRO A 802 8.72 -11.72 12.18
CA PRO A 802 8.06 -12.79 12.91
C PRO A 802 6.72 -12.27 13.48
N MET A 803 5.63 -12.96 13.16
CA MET A 803 4.28 -12.61 13.62
C MET A 803 3.84 -13.44 14.82
N THR A 804 4.03 -14.76 14.75
CA THR A 804 3.72 -15.68 15.83
C THR A 804 4.63 -16.89 15.75
N LEU A 805 5.15 -17.34 16.89
CA LEU A 805 5.98 -18.54 17.00
C LEU A 805 5.40 -19.48 18.06
N ARG A 806 5.60 -20.78 17.86
CA ARG A 806 5.26 -21.83 18.82
C ARG A 806 6.38 -22.85 18.87
N ASN A 807 6.67 -23.33 20.07
CA ASN A 807 7.67 -24.38 20.31
C ASN A 807 6.97 -25.65 20.79
N TRP A 808 7.39 -26.79 20.26
CA TRP A 808 7.07 -28.12 20.79
C TRP A 808 8.37 -28.83 21.18
N VAL A 809 8.32 -29.77 22.13
CA VAL A 809 9.51 -30.58 22.49
C VAL A 809 9.17 -32.06 22.54
N ILE A 810 9.85 -32.83 21.70
CA ILE A 810 9.74 -34.29 21.61
C ILE A 810 10.86 -34.92 22.44
N SER A 811 10.53 -35.81 23.38
CA SER A 811 11.54 -36.57 24.13
C SER A 811 11.87 -37.88 23.40
N ILE A 812 13.16 -38.18 23.25
CA ILE A 812 13.58 -39.43 22.61
C ILE A 812 13.45 -40.60 23.57
N GLU A 813 12.87 -41.71 23.10
CA GLU A 813 12.70 -42.93 23.89
C GLU A 813 14.04 -43.51 24.36
N GLY A 814 14.06 -44.04 25.59
CA GLY A 814 15.28 -44.56 26.24
C GLY A 814 16.32 -43.51 26.66
N THR A 815 16.11 -42.23 26.35
CA THR A 815 17.08 -41.15 26.65
C THR A 815 16.95 -40.64 28.10
N PRO A 816 18.06 -40.41 28.83
CA PRO A 816 18.01 -39.79 30.15
C PRO A 816 17.41 -38.38 30.13
N ALA A 817 16.57 -38.06 31.12
CA ALA A 817 15.97 -36.74 31.23
C ALA A 817 17.01 -35.65 31.54
N ASP A 818 17.14 -34.65 30.66
CA ASP A 818 17.89 -33.43 30.92
C ASP A 818 17.28 -32.63 32.08
N LYS A 819 18.16 -32.25 33.03
CA LYS A 819 17.89 -31.51 34.27
C LYS A 819 18.68 -30.19 34.39
N SER A 820 19.34 -29.76 33.31
CA SER A 820 20.04 -28.47 33.25
C SER A 820 19.04 -27.31 33.22
N ALA A 821 19.36 -26.17 33.84
CA ALA A 821 18.59 -24.95 33.61
C ALA A 821 18.97 -24.32 32.25
N PRO A 822 18.05 -23.63 31.54
CA PRO A 822 18.39 -22.87 30.35
C PRO A 822 19.54 -21.90 30.59
N HIS A 823 20.51 -21.86 29.67
CA HIS A 823 21.54 -20.83 29.65
C HIS A 823 21.03 -19.59 28.90
N VAL A 824 21.53 -18.41 29.30
CA VAL A 824 21.11 -17.12 28.73
C VAL A 824 22.29 -16.29 28.22
N ALA A 825 22.07 -15.63 27.10
CA ALA A 825 22.84 -14.49 26.60
C ALA A 825 21.89 -13.34 26.23
N THR A 826 22.42 -12.12 26.05
CA THR A 826 21.60 -10.90 25.96
C THR A 826 22.07 -9.96 24.85
N TYR A 827 21.13 -9.23 24.26
CA TYR A 827 21.40 -8.05 23.43
C TYR A 827 20.59 -6.85 23.99
N PRO A 828 21.14 -5.63 24.05
CA PRO A 828 22.53 -5.29 23.83
C PRO A 828 23.48 -6.02 24.78
N SER A 829 24.75 -6.16 24.39
CA SER A 829 25.77 -6.76 25.27
C SER A 829 25.91 -5.96 26.58
N PRO A 830 26.15 -6.61 27.73
CA PRO A 830 26.33 -5.90 28.99
C PRO A 830 27.47 -4.88 28.90
N GLY A 831 27.17 -3.59 29.16
CA GLY A 831 28.12 -2.48 29.07
C GLY A 831 28.22 -1.80 27.70
N ALA A 832 27.44 -2.22 26.70
CA ALA A 832 27.41 -1.55 25.39
C ALA A 832 27.01 -0.06 25.53
N ASN A 833 27.76 0.84 24.90
CA ASN A 833 27.69 2.29 25.18
C ASN A 833 27.23 3.18 24.00
N HIS A 834 26.96 2.58 22.83
CA HIS A 834 26.45 3.26 21.63
C HIS A 834 25.35 2.41 20.96
N VAL A 835 24.29 2.06 21.68
CA VAL A 835 23.19 1.22 21.16
C VAL A 835 22.23 2.03 20.28
N TYR A 836 21.67 1.45 19.22
CA TYR A 836 20.66 2.11 18.38
C TYR A 836 19.42 2.58 19.16
N GLN A 837 18.78 3.66 18.72
CA GLN A 837 17.61 4.25 19.39
C GLN A 837 16.34 3.40 19.25
N ASP A 838 16.22 2.59 18.20
CA ASP A 838 15.12 1.66 17.93
C ASP A 838 15.39 0.21 18.39
N ALA A 839 16.51 -0.03 19.10
CA ALA A 839 16.97 -1.36 19.47
C ALA A 839 15.97 -2.16 20.31
N VAL A 840 15.59 -3.35 19.83
CA VAL A 840 14.78 -4.32 20.58
C VAL A 840 15.70 -5.11 21.50
N VAL A 841 15.48 -4.98 22.81
CA VAL A 841 16.31 -5.62 23.84
C VAL A 841 15.97 -7.12 23.85
N LYS A 842 16.94 -8.00 23.57
CA LYS A 842 16.71 -9.44 23.36
C LYS A 842 17.36 -10.31 24.43
N ALA A 843 16.68 -11.39 24.79
CA ALA A 843 17.20 -12.50 25.58
C ALA A 843 17.24 -13.76 24.71
N PHE A 844 18.38 -14.44 24.69
CA PHE A 844 18.60 -15.68 23.96
C PHE A 844 18.73 -16.85 24.94
N PHE A 845 18.01 -17.94 24.69
CA PHE A 845 17.93 -19.13 25.55
C PHE A 845 18.45 -20.37 24.84
N SER A 846 19.13 -21.25 25.59
CA SER A 846 19.73 -22.48 25.05
C SER A 846 18.76 -23.66 24.85
N LYS A 847 17.44 -23.42 24.96
CA LYS A 847 16.33 -24.36 24.71
C LYS A 847 14.99 -23.62 24.85
N PRO A 848 13.85 -24.19 24.40
CA PRO A 848 12.52 -23.61 24.61
C PRO A 848 12.22 -23.34 26.09
N VAL A 849 11.62 -22.19 26.37
CA VAL A 849 11.29 -21.70 27.73
C VAL A 849 9.85 -21.22 27.84
N ARG A 850 9.35 -21.14 29.08
CA ARG A 850 8.03 -20.61 29.45
C ARG A 850 8.16 -19.52 30.52
N GLY A 851 7.15 -18.65 30.58
CA GLY A 851 7.04 -17.58 31.58
C GLY A 851 7.92 -16.36 31.31
N VAL A 852 8.36 -16.15 30.06
CA VAL A 852 9.01 -14.91 29.61
C VAL A 852 7.90 -13.96 29.15
N ASP A 853 7.76 -12.83 29.83
CA ASP A 853 6.65 -11.87 29.70
C ASP A 853 7.09 -10.47 30.20
N ALA A 854 6.20 -9.48 30.14
CA ALA A 854 6.50 -8.10 30.57
C ALA A 854 6.63 -7.92 32.11
N GLN A 855 6.41 -9.00 32.89
CA GLN A 855 6.54 -9.04 34.35
C GLN A 855 7.84 -9.74 34.80
N THR A 856 8.44 -10.55 33.92
CA THR A 856 9.69 -11.28 34.14
C THR A 856 10.86 -10.74 33.32
N PHE A 857 10.62 -10.17 32.13
CA PHE A 857 11.60 -9.45 31.34
C PHE A 857 11.20 -7.97 31.31
N THR A 858 12.08 -7.11 31.86
CA THR A 858 11.78 -5.70 32.16
C THR A 858 12.92 -4.78 31.75
N LEU A 859 12.61 -3.52 31.45
CA LEU A 859 13.57 -2.47 31.09
C LEU A 859 13.28 -1.22 31.92
N THR A 860 14.31 -0.65 32.56
CA THR A 860 14.20 0.58 33.36
C THR A 860 15.12 1.69 32.84
N ASP A 861 14.69 2.95 33.00
CA ASP A 861 15.43 4.14 32.58
C ASP A 861 16.56 4.53 33.56
N SER A 862 17.23 5.67 33.31
CA SER A 862 18.32 6.15 34.16
C SER A 862 17.89 6.52 35.59
N ARG A 863 16.59 6.73 35.82
CA ARG A 863 15.96 7.07 37.10
C ARG A 863 15.40 5.83 37.82
N GLY A 864 15.47 4.65 37.18
CA GLY A 864 14.91 3.39 37.68
C GLY A 864 13.41 3.22 37.39
N ILE A 865 12.80 4.07 36.57
CA ILE A 865 11.40 3.93 36.16
C ILE A 865 11.30 2.81 35.13
N GLN A 866 10.44 1.82 35.37
CA GLN A 866 10.18 0.75 34.40
C GLN A 866 9.39 1.30 33.20
N LEU A 867 9.89 1.03 32.00
CA LEU A 867 9.19 1.31 30.76
C LEU A 867 8.08 0.26 30.55
N PRO A 868 6.85 0.68 30.20
CA PRO A 868 5.86 -0.23 29.63
C PRO A 868 6.43 -0.90 28.37
N ALA A 869 6.17 -2.19 28.20
CA ALA A 869 6.69 -2.99 27.10
C ALA A 869 5.81 -4.21 26.83
N TRP A 870 5.85 -4.70 25.58
CA TRP A 870 5.48 -6.07 25.23
C TRP A 870 6.73 -6.97 25.25
N VAL A 871 6.54 -8.28 25.40
CA VAL A 871 7.63 -9.25 25.46
C VAL A 871 7.19 -10.51 24.73
N ASP A 872 7.92 -10.87 23.67
CA ASP A 872 7.46 -11.83 22.67
C ASP A 872 8.63 -12.63 22.09
N GLN A 873 8.36 -13.87 21.68
CA GLN A 873 9.33 -14.68 20.95
C GLN A 873 9.53 -14.12 19.53
N VAL A 874 10.78 -14.05 19.07
CA VAL A 874 11.17 -13.50 17.75
C VAL A 874 12.00 -14.46 16.90
N GLY A 875 12.44 -15.58 17.48
CA GLY A 875 13.15 -16.68 16.82
C GLY A 875 13.23 -17.89 17.77
N ASP A 876 13.83 -19.00 17.35
CA ASP A 876 13.85 -20.28 18.08
C ASP A 876 14.18 -20.11 19.57
N GLY A 877 15.40 -19.67 19.89
CA GLY A 877 15.82 -19.35 21.26
C GLY A 877 15.62 -17.89 21.66
N ALA A 878 15.05 -17.03 20.81
CA ALA A 878 15.15 -15.57 20.95
C ALA A 878 13.83 -14.92 21.39
N TRP A 879 13.87 -14.12 22.45
CA TRP A 879 12.77 -13.29 22.94
C TRP A 879 13.15 -11.82 22.92
N GLY A 880 12.30 -10.97 22.33
CA GLY A 880 12.45 -9.52 22.34
C GLY A 880 11.59 -8.87 23.42
N LEU A 881 12.11 -7.80 24.02
CA LEU A 881 11.36 -6.82 24.81
C LEU A 881 11.17 -5.58 23.93
N PHE A 882 9.92 -5.19 23.79
CA PHE A 882 9.40 -4.19 22.87
C PHE A 882 8.84 -3.02 23.68
N PRO A 883 9.65 -1.97 24.00
CA PRO A 883 9.16 -0.84 24.78
C PRO A 883 8.03 -0.12 24.05
N SER A 884 7.04 0.38 24.78
CA SER A 884 5.93 1.15 24.20
C SER A 884 6.43 2.43 23.51
N GLN A 885 7.45 3.08 24.08
CA GLN A 885 8.20 4.12 23.37
C GLN A 885 9.05 3.47 22.27
N VAL A 886 8.72 3.77 21.01
CA VAL A 886 9.38 3.20 19.82
C VAL A 886 10.86 3.56 19.74
N LEU A 887 11.21 4.78 20.16
CA LEU A 887 12.60 5.23 20.27
C LEU A 887 12.98 5.40 21.74
N LEU A 888 14.09 4.79 22.12
CA LEU A 888 14.80 5.06 23.38
C LEU A 888 15.52 6.40 23.30
N LYS A 889 15.63 7.08 24.44
CA LYS A 889 16.21 8.43 24.53
C LYS A 889 17.71 8.40 24.26
N GLY A 890 18.16 9.17 23.28
CA GLY A 890 19.57 9.27 22.93
C GLY A 890 20.43 9.75 24.11
N GLY A 891 21.54 9.04 24.37
CA GLY A 891 22.45 9.30 25.49
C GLY A 891 21.97 8.79 26.85
N GLU A 892 20.79 8.17 26.95
CA GLU A 892 20.32 7.58 28.20
C GLU A 892 20.87 6.16 28.42
N THR A 893 21.17 5.83 29.69
CA THR A 893 21.55 4.47 30.11
C THR A 893 20.34 3.74 30.69
N TYR A 894 20.01 2.60 30.10
CA TYR A 894 18.92 1.74 30.53
C TYR A 894 19.45 0.50 31.28
N THR A 895 18.61 -0.11 32.11
CA THR A 895 18.89 -1.39 32.79
C THR A 895 17.84 -2.41 32.40
N ALA A 896 18.26 -3.50 31.77
CA ALA A 896 17.42 -4.64 31.44
C ALA A 896 17.55 -5.73 32.51
N ARG A 897 16.44 -6.41 32.83
CA ARG A 897 16.38 -7.47 33.84
C ARG A 897 15.46 -8.58 33.38
N LEU A 898 16.01 -9.79 33.30
CA LEU A 898 15.27 -11.05 33.26
C LEU A 898 15.27 -11.68 34.67
N LYS A 899 14.09 -11.96 35.20
CA LYS A 899 13.84 -12.47 36.56
C LYS A 899 14.20 -13.96 36.67
N ALA A 900 14.65 -14.39 37.85
CA ALA A 900 14.73 -15.80 38.20
C ALA A 900 13.35 -16.49 38.10
N GLY A 901 13.34 -17.79 37.82
CA GLY A 901 12.11 -18.58 37.68
C GLY A 901 11.61 -18.79 36.25
N ILE A 902 12.29 -18.25 35.22
CA ILE A 902 12.11 -18.75 33.84
C ILE A 902 12.55 -20.21 33.79
N CYS A 903 11.73 -21.10 33.21
CA CYS A 903 12.01 -22.53 33.13
C CYS A 903 11.91 -23.04 31.70
N ASP A 904 12.55 -24.17 31.42
CA ASP A 904 12.19 -24.98 30.25
C ASP A 904 10.79 -25.64 30.42
N LEU A 905 10.35 -26.34 29.38
CA LEU A 905 9.08 -27.08 29.37
C LEU A 905 9.07 -28.33 30.29
N PHE A 906 10.16 -28.60 31.00
CA PHE A 906 10.32 -29.71 31.95
C PHE A 906 10.69 -29.23 33.37
N GLU A 907 10.36 -27.96 33.66
CA GLU A 907 10.50 -27.31 34.97
C GLU A 907 11.95 -27.10 35.46
N ASN A 908 12.95 -27.15 34.58
CA ASN A 908 14.31 -26.77 34.95
C ASN A 908 14.46 -25.24 34.87
N CYS A 909 14.57 -24.58 36.03
CA CYS A 909 14.46 -23.12 36.13
C CYS A 909 15.78 -22.38 36.39
N ILE A 910 15.90 -21.18 35.83
CA ILE A 910 16.99 -20.22 36.07
C ILE A 910 16.91 -19.71 37.52
N LYS A 911 17.98 -19.90 38.29
CA LYS A 911 18.00 -19.70 39.76
C LYS A 911 18.38 -18.29 40.23
N ARG A 912 18.71 -17.37 39.33
CA ARG A 912 19.13 -15.98 39.62
C ARG A 912 18.71 -15.07 38.48
N ASP A 913 18.42 -13.81 38.81
CA ASP A 913 18.14 -12.77 37.82
C ASP A 913 19.36 -12.55 36.90
N VAL A 914 19.10 -12.26 35.62
CA VAL A 914 20.09 -11.77 34.66
C VAL A 914 19.84 -10.28 34.47
N VAL A 915 20.78 -9.44 34.88
CA VAL A 915 20.66 -7.98 34.84
C VAL A 915 21.82 -7.41 34.04
N TRP A 916 21.53 -6.49 33.10
CA TRP A 916 22.55 -5.82 32.30
C TRP A 916 22.19 -4.35 32.04
N ARG A 917 23.20 -3.54 31.73
CA ARG A 917 23.05 -2.11 31.42
C ARG A 917 23.63 -1.80 30.06
N PHE A 918 23.05 -0.84 29.37
CA PHE A 918 23.55 -0.31 28.10
C PHE A 918 23.18 1.17 27.94
N THR A 919 23.91 1.89 27.11
CA THR A 919 23.68 3.31 26.80
C THR A 919 23.38 3.49 25.32
N VAL A 920 22.35 4.29 25.03
CA VAL A 920 21.83 4.54 23.68
C VAL A 920 22.60 5.67 23.00
N SER A 921 22.82 5.58 21.69
CA SER A 921 23.51 6.61 20.90
C SER A 921 22.84 7.97 21.05
N LYS A 922 23.64 9.02 21.27
CA LYS A 922 23.13 10.39 21.43
C LYS A 922 22.38 10.86 20.17
N GLU A 923 22.87 10.44 19.01
CA GLU A 923 22.35 10.81 17.69
C GLU A 923 21.68 9.61 17.02
N ALA A 924 20.63 9.88 16.24
CA ALA A 924 19.91 8.86 15.48
C ALA A 924 20.80 8.29 14.36
N GLY A 925 20.67 7.00 14.07
CA GLY A 925 21.51 6.29 13.09
C GLY A 925 22.97 6.03 13.53
N GLN A 926 23.51 6.82 14.47
CA GLN A 926 24.88 6.69 15.02
C GLN A 926 25.00 5.60 16.11
N GLY A 927 24.25 4.51 15.97
CA GLY A 927 24.30 3.36 16.86
C GLY A 927 25.27 2.28 16.39
N SER A 928 25.41 1.24 17.21
CA SER A 928 26.26 0.09 16.97
C SER A 928 25.70 -1.16 17.67
N GLY A 929 25.89 -2.32 17.05
CA GLY A 929 25.40 -3.59 17.57
C GLY A 929 25.23 -4.63 16.46
N ASP A 930 24.90 -5.85 16.88
CA ASP A 930 24.56 -6.98 16.01
C ASP A 930 23.10 -7.33 16.33
N THR A 931 22.14 -6.86 15.52
CA THR A 931 20.69 -7.04 15.81
C THR A 931 20.19 -8.44 15.45
N SER A 932 21.05 -9.28 14.84
CA SER A 932 20.74 -10.61 14.31
C SER A 932 19.95 -11.49 15.29
N ILE A 933 18.84 -12.05 14.78
CA ILE A 933 18.19 -13.20 15.40
C ILE A 933 18.89 -14.45 14.87
N ARG A 934 19.43 -15.28 15.78
CA ARG A 934 20.10 -16.54 15.43
C ARG A 934 19.08 -17.65 15.25
N THR A 935 19.33 -18.52 14.29
CA THR A 935 18.60 -19.79 14.12
C THR A 935 18.94 -20.76 15.25
N GLY A 936 17.94 -21.52 15.67
CA GLY A 936 18.05 -22.52 16.72
C GLY A 936 18.40 -21.98 18.10
N PHE A 937 18.87 -22.87 18.96
CA PHE A 937 19.11 -22.63 20.38
C PHE A 937 20.59 -22.34 20.71
N ALA A 938 21.37 -21.93 19.71
CA ALA A 938 22.77 -21.59 19.85
C ALA A 938 22.94 -20.16 20.38
N LEU A 939 23.38 -20.02 21.64
CA LEU A 939 23.62 -18.71 22.24
C LEU A 939 24.69 -17.92 21.46
N PRO A 940 24.51 -16.59 21.26
CA PRO A 940 25.58 -15.75 20.75
C PRO A 940 26.83 -15.87 21.62
N PHE A 941 28.00 -15.96 20.99
CA PHE A 941 29.27 -16.12 21.67
C PHE A 941 29.46 -15.01 22.71
N ARG A 942 29.63 -15.40 23.98
CA ARG A 942 30.27 -14.51 24.94
C ARG A 942 31.71 -14.31 24.48
N ASN A 943 32.06 -13.09 24.10
CA ASN A 943 33.43 -12.63 24.29
C ASN A 943 33.76 -12.94 25.76
N ARG A 944 34.77 -13.79 25.99
CA ARG A 944 35.31 -13.94 27.34
C ARG A 944 35.96 -12.58 27.69
N PRO A 945 35.77 -12.10 28.93
CA PRO A 945 36.35 -10.83 29.37
C PRO A 945 37.89 -10.89 29.37
#